data_AF-A0A1V6CCL3-F1
#
_entry.id   AF-A0A1V6CCL3-F1
#
_cell.length_a   1.000
_cell.length_b   1.000
_cell.length_c   1.000
_cell.angle_alpha   90.00
_cell.angle_beta   90.00
_cell.angle_gamma   90.00
#
_symmetry.space_group_name_H-M   'P 1'
#
loop_
_entity.id
_entity.type
_entity.pdbx_description
1 polymer ?
#
loop_
_entity_poly.entity_id
_entity_poly.type
_entity_poly.pdbx_seq_one_letter_code
_entity_poly.pdbx_strand_id
1 'polypeptide(L)'
;MVLIFNISLGYCLSQRILFNFDQDIGGWAVIEGSSATASIEISRDNTTQDTCLKFSANFPGETGIRVLINENWSGYQSLIFDMVVDETPLYPVKYFVYIKDKEWLWYQTNQYTVKYGVNKISVNISGSSLDLIPKGHKKPWNQYSAEEIKEFGIKFTCEGKSSQTIYIDNIRLSPVLFSSVRFNATEIPLYEKFEVSFKTPVYFENPFDPDCIAIDGYFISPSGKEIIIPGFFYQDFYFAGPGVKGEDNLQPQGYPEWRIRFSPAEKGTYKFRIVASINKGNETISTQQMTFKVTPSSKHGFVQVSKKDNRYFEFDDGTFFYPIGHNIRSLNDNRYSQIWKRPLAAQSGTVNFDTWLADMEANKENFFETWMSAWWLAIEWKKGYGFYEGLLRYNLRNAWKLDWILERAEKRNIFIQLLIVNHGSVSTYCDQEWQDNPYNIKNGGFLNSPEEFFTDERAKTLFKKRLRYIVARWGYSPNIFSWELVNEMNLIGASGEFYKKNILAKWYAEIGDYLAKIDPWNHMITGHYTILYDSDVFKLPQVDYVLTNAYYGVNNDNIVDALKRISIFNARFNKPHFVSEYGGNWNAGPESLLDADIHNGIWAGSHLPFAASPLYWWHNNIEEKNLYFLYKALANYMALENRLEVKVEPKNITISGEASDKIKYLCMSAETRTLIWIYGQDRLNRLPQDSDPYLTKNCVCTVEGLIPGDYVIEFWDTYTGIIKETRKIKNEGTLNFQLPDTNKDFAIKLYKT
;
A
#
# COMPACT_ATOMS: atom_id res chain seq x y z
N MET A 1 30.06 42.52 17.26
CA MET A 1 30.96 41.36 17.47
C MET A 1 30.12 40.25 18.07
N VAL A 2 29.53 39.42 17.22
CA VAL A 2 28.57 38.38 17.60
C VAL A 2 29.34 37.07 17.68
N LEU A 3 29.47 36.52 18.89
CA LEU A 3 30.02 35.19 19.10
C LEU A 3 29.04 34.17 18.51
N ILE A 4 29.41 33.56 17.39
CA ILE A 4 28.77 32.38 16.83
C ILE A 4 29.18 31.21 17.73
N PHE A 5 28.27 30.75 18.59
CA PHE A 5 28.39 29.41 19.16
C PHE A 5 28.03 28.41 18.06
N ASN A 6 29.05 27.82 17.43
CA ASN A 6 28.91 26.54 16.76
C ASN A 6 28.60 25.49 17.82
N ILE A 7 27.31 25.23 18.07
CA ILE A 7 26.88 24.05 18.80
C ILE A 7 26.83 22.90 17.78
N SER A 8 28.00 22.35 17.46
CA SER A 8 28.11 21.01 16.89
C SER A 8 28.02 19.99 18.03
N LEU A 9 26.81 19.70 18.50
CA LEU A 9 26.59 18.64 19.48
C LEU A 9 25.35 17.83 19.10
N GLY A 10 25.45 17.14 17.95
CA GLY A 10 24.66 15.96 17.67
C GLY A 10 25.49 14.73 18.03
N TYR A 11 25.53 14.33 19.31
CA TYR A 11 26.06 13.02 19.68
C TYR A 11 25.06 11.94 19.27
N CYS A 12 25.09 11.54 18.00
CA CYS A 12 24.56 10.26 17.54
C CYS A 12 25.75 9.31 17.47
N LEU A 13 25.81 8.32 18.35
CA LEU A 13 26.89 7.35 18.40
C LEU A 13 26.84 6.50 17.12
N SER A 14 27.81 6.65 16.22
CA SER A 14 28.05 5.68 15.15
C SER A 14 28.55 4.37 15.77
N GLN A 15 28.59 3.28 14.99
CA GLN A 15 29.44 2.16 15.39
C GLN A 15 30.83 2.67 15.77
N ARG A 16 31.35 2.15 16.87
CA ARG A 16 32.65 2.57 17.41
C ARG A 16 33.55 1.36 17.51
N ILE A 17 34.54 1.32 16.64
CA ILE A 17 35.60 0.32 16.71
C ILE A 17 36.41 0.60 17.97
N LEU A 18 36.48 -0.39 18.85
CA LEU A 18 37.37 -0.39 20.01
C LEU A 18 38.72 -0.98 19.63
N PHE A 19 38.72 -2.09 18.88
CA PHE A 19 39.93 -2.77 18.42
C PHE A 19 39.70 -3.42 17.05
N ASN A 20 40.58 -3.11 16.09
CA ASN A 20 40.69 -3.73 14.76
C ASN A 20 42.05 -4.37 14.51
N PHE A 21 42.96 -4.31 15.49
CA PHE A 21 44.27 -4.99 15.49
C PHE A 21 45.21 -4.74 14.30
N ASP A 22 44.93 -3.74 13.45
CA ASP A 22 45.71 -3.41 12.25
C ASP A 22 47.18 -3.05 12.51
N GLN A 23 47.50 -2.59 13.73
CA GLN A 23 48.84 -2.09 14.08
C GLN A 23 49.51 -2.90 15.19
N ASP A 24 48.80 -3.20 16.27
CA ASP A 24 49.31 -3.94 17.43
C ASP A 24 48.17 -4.62 18.21
N ILE A 25 48.53 -5.36 19.27
CA ILE A 25 47.59 -6.09 20.13
C ILE A 25 46.69 -5.18 21.00
N GLY A 26 46.83 -3.86 20.96
CA GLY A 26 45.92 -2.91 21.60
C GLY A 26 45.87 -2.98 23.14
N GLY A 27 46.96 -3.36 23.80
CA GLY A 27 47.02 -3.51 25.26
C GLY A 27 46.32 -4.76 25.81
N TRP A 28 45.90 -5.67 24.93
CA TRP A 28 45.40 -6.98 25.33
C TRP A 28 46.51 -7.82 25.97
N ALA A 29 46.12 -8.66 26.93
CA ALA A 29 47.00 -9.56 27.65
C ALA A 29 46.28 -10.86 28.00
N VAL A 30 47.05 -11.94 28.16
CA VAL A 30 46.53 -13.20 28.72
C VAL A 30 46.20 -13.00 30.19
N ILE A 31 45.11 -13.60 30.66
CA ILE A 31 44.70 -13.54 32.07
C ILE A 31 45.68 -14.36 32.91
N GLU A 32 46.37 -13.70 33.84
CA GLU A 32 47.31 -14.32 34.78
C GLU A 32 46.61 -15.27 35.76
N GLY A 33 47.33 -16.28 36.26
CA GLY A 33 46.80 -17.25 37.24
C GLY A 33 45.80 -18.27 36.65
N SER A 34 45.70 -18.33 35.32
CA SER A 34 44.90 -19.31 34.58
C SER A 34 45.42 -20.74 34.75
N SER A 35 44.54 -21.74 34.74
CA SER A 35 44.92 -23.15 34.85
C SER A 35 45.37 -23.76 33.52
N ALA A 36 44.96 -23.15 32.39
CA ALA A 36 45.47 -23.44 31.06
C ALA A 36 46.48 -22.37 30.62
N THR A 37 47.51 -22.76 29.87
CA THR A 37 48.51 -21.83 29.33
C THR A 37 48.03 -21.22 28.02
N ALA A 38 48.22 -19.92 27.81
CA ALA A 38 47.87 -19.26 26.56
C ALA A 38 48.89 -18.19 26.16
N SER A 39 48.86 -17.81 24.88
CA SER A 39 49.61 -16.71 24.29
C SER A 39 48.73 -15.92 23.33
N ILE A 40 49.08 -14.65 23.11
CA ILE A 40 48.46 -13.80 22.10
C ILE A 40 49.53 -13.16 21.22
N GLU A 41 49.20 -12.96 19.96
CA GLU A 41 50.03 -12.24 18.98
C GLU A 41 49.14 -11.60 17.92
N ILE A 42 49.68 -10.63 17.18
CA ILE A 42 49.06 -10.20 15.94
C ILE A 42 49.35 -11.21 14.86
N SER A 43 48.32 -11.63 14.13
CA SER A 43 48.42 -12.50 12.97
C SER A 43 47.53 -11.98 11.87
N ARG A 44 47.65 -12.56 10.68
CA ARG A 44 46.54 -12.57 9.71
C ARG A 44 45.82 -13.89 9.85
N ASP A 45 44.49 -13.89 9.83
CA ASP A 45 43.75 -15.14 9.74
C ASP A 45 43.76 -15.62 8.28
N ASN A 46 43.70 -16.95 8.08
CA ASN A 46 43.84 -17.53 6.73
C ASN A 46 42.56 -17.40 5.87
N THR A 47 41.45 -16.96 6.45
CA THR A 47 40.12 -16.95 5.84
C THR A 47 39.76 -15.56 5.30
N THR A 48 39.96 -14.51 6.09
CA THR A 48 39.68 -13.10 5.75
C THR A 48 40.91 -12.38 5.22
N GLN A 49 42.12 -12.85 5.57
CA GLN A 49 43.40 -12.17 5.39
C GLN A 49 43.56 -10.82 6.13
N ASP A 50 42.61 -10.47 6.98
CA ASP A 50 42.68 -9.26 7.80
C ASP A 50 43.62 -9.46 9.00
N THR A 51 44.15 -8.35 9.49
CA THR A 51 45.02 -8.34 10.67
C THR A 51 44.16 -8.51 11.92
N CYS A 52 44.46 -9.49 12.76
CA CYS A 52 43.62 -9.86 13.89
C CYS A 52 44.44 -10.27 15.11
N LEU A 53 43.79 -10.34 16.27
CA LEU A 53 44.38 -10.88 17.49
C LEU A 53 44.27 -12.40 17.49
N LYS A 54 45.40 -13.08 17.32
CA LYS A 54 45.49 -14.54 17.44
C LYS A 54 45.69 -14.92 18.90
N PHE A 55 44.75 -15.69 19.43
CA PHE A 55 44.81 -16.33 20.73
C PHE A 55 45.10 -17.82 20.58
N SER A 56 46.14 -18.32 21.24
CA SER A 56 46.49 -19.74 21.26
C SER A 56 46.50 -20.26 22.68
N ALA A 57 45.76 -21.34 22.96
CA ALA A 57 45.63 -21.92 24.29
C ALA A 57 45.91 -23.42 24.28
N ASN A 58 46.59 -23.90 25.33
CA ASN A 58 46.76 -25.33 25.62
C ASN A 58 45.95 -25.68 26.86
N PHE A 59 44.88 -26.44 26.63
CA PHE A 59 43.95 -26.99 27.62
C PHE A 59 44.44 -28.34 28.17
N PRO A 60 43.93 -28.85 29.31
CA PRO A 60 42.68 -28.54 29.99
C PRO A 60 42.77 -27.35 30.96
N GLY A 61 41.61 -26.81 31.32
CA GLY A 61 41.48 -25.74 32.31
C GLY A 61 40.76 -24.52 31.77
N GLU A 62 40.92 -23.41 32.49
CA GLU A 62 40.41 -22.10 32.13
C GLU A 62 41.60 -21.18 31.81
N THR A 63 41.45 -20.40 30.76
CA THR A 63 42.34 -19.28 30.43
C THR A 63 41.54 -18.22 29.69
N GLY A 64 42.17 -17.13 29.27
CA GLY A 64 41.49 -16.09 28.52
C GLY A 64 42.36 -14.89 28.26
N ILE A 65 41.74 -13.89 27.65
CA ILE A 65 42.37 -12.63 27.29
C ILE A 65 41.55 -11.48 27.84
N ARG A 66 42.24 -10.40 28.21
CA ARG A 66 41.63 -9.18 28.74
C ARG A 66 42.35 -7.96 28.24
N VAL A 67 41.65 -6.83 28.31
CA VAL A 67 42.22 -5.50 28.12
C VAL A 67 41.72 -4.59 29.24
N LEU A 68 42.63 -3.77 29.77
CA LEU A 68 42.25 -2.68 30.66
C LEU A 68 41.91 -1.48 29.80
N ILE A 69 40.73 -0.92 30.03
CA ILE A 69 40.19 0.20 29.27
C ILE A 69 39.66 1.26 30.22
N ASN A 70 39.41 2.45 29.69
CA ASN A 70 38.71 3.49 30.42
C ASN A 70 37.70 4.14 29.50
N GLU A 71 36.63 3.39 29.23
CA GLU A 71 35.72 3.67 28.13
C GLU A 71 34.29 3.86 28.60
N ASN A 72 33.61 4.85 28.02
CA ASN A 72 32.18 5.05 28.22
C ASN A 72 31.41 4.31 27.11
N TRP A 73 30.66 3.29 27.51
CA TRP A 73 29.83 2.47 26.63
C TRP A 73 28.34 2.83 26.71
N SER A 74 27.97 3.88 27.46
CA SER A 74 26.60 4.38 27.51
C SER A 74 26.12 4.81 26.13
N GLY A 75 24.87 4.47 25.81
CA GLY A 75 24.24 4.75 24.51
C GLY A 75 24.47 3.69 23.43
N TYR A 76 25.32 2.68 23.70
CA TYR A 76 25.48 1.51 22.85
C TYR A 76 24.59 0.35 23.29
N GLN A 77 24.07 -0.40 22.31
CA GLN A 77 23.21 -1.56 22.57
C GLN A 77 24.00 -2.85 22.61
N SER A 78 25.00 -3.01 21.75
CA SER A 78 25.72 -4.27 21.61
C SER A 78 27.23 -4.07 21.55
N LEU A 79 27.96 -4.98 22.17
CA LEU A 79 29.39 -5.21 21.91
C LEU A 79 29.49 -6.35 20.90
N ILE A 80 30.12 -6.10 19.75
CA ILE A 80 30.23 -7.05 18.64
C ILE A 80 31.71 -7.32 18.35
N PHE A 81 32.05 -8.57 18.04
CA PHE A 81 33.37 -8.92 17.52
C PHE A 81 33.28 -10.16 16.63
N ASP A 82 34.24 -10.30 15.73
CA ASP A 82 34.37 -11.47 14.87
C ASP A 82 35.33 -12.47 15.52
N MET A 83 34.95 -13.75 15.51
CA MET A 83 35.71 -14.88 16.06
C MET A 83 35.88 -15.94 14.98
N VAL A 84 37.12 -16.19 14.54
CA VAL A 84 37.45 -17.18 13.52
C VAL A 84 38.17 -18.37 14.15
N VAL A 85 37.75 -19.57 13.76
CA VAL A 85 38.28 -20.83 14.27
C VAL A 85 38.60 -21.75 13.10
N ASP A 86 39.89 -21.86 12.80
CA ASP A 86 40.44 -22.49 11.58
C ASP A 86 40.61 -24.01 11.71
N GLU A 87 40.54 -24.52 12.94
CA GLU A 87 40.63 -25.96 13.25
C GLU A 87 39.49 -26.34 14.19
N THR A 88 38.78 -27.43 13.86
CA THR A 88 37.68 -27.91 14.69
C THR A 88 38.22 -28.37 16.04
N PRO A 89 37.70 -27.85 17.18
CA PRO A 89 38.18 -28.25 18.49
C PRO A 89 38.02 -29.76 18.74
N LEU A 90 39.11 -30.42 19.15
CA LEU A 90 39.11 -31.86 19.47
C LEU A 90 38.17 -32.20 20.64
N TYR A 91 38.03 -31.26 21.57
CA TYR A 91 37.09 -31.31 22.69
C TYR A 91 36.28 -30.00 22.71
N PRO A 92 35.05 -29.99 23.27
CA PRO A 92 34.26 -28.77 23.36
C PRO A 92 35.00 -27.67 24.14
N VAL A 93 35.38 -26.61 23.44
CA VAL A 93 35.88 -25.37 24.06
C VAL A 93 34.68 -24.46 24.28
N LYS A 94 34.46 -24.05 25.52
CA LYS A 94 33.45 -23.07 25.88
C LYS A 94 34.07 -21.70 26.04
N TYR A 95 33.28 -20.65 25.81
CA TYR A 95 33.69 -19.29 26.07
C TYR A 95 32.58 -18.47 26.71
N PHE A 96 32.95 -17.40 27.40
CA PHE A 96 32.04 -16.35 27.82
C PHE A 96 32.75 -15.01 27.80
N VAL A 97 31.95 -13.95 27.63
CA VAL A 97 32.42 -12.57 27.67
C VAL A 97 32.19 -12.01 29.06
N TYR A 98 33.14 -11.24 29.58
CA TYR A 98 32.97 -10.53 30.85
C TYR A 98 33.39 -9.07 30.76
N ILE A 99 32.81 -8.26 31.65
CA ILE A 99 33.01 -6.81 31.75
C ILE A 99 33.11 -6.43 33.22
N LYS A 100 34.00 -5.50 33.56
CA LYS A 100 34.06 -4.85 34.87
C LYS A 100 33.74 -3.36 34.75
N ASP A 101 32.77 -2.90 35.55
CA ASP A 101 32.37 -1.49 35.60
C ASP A 101 33.35 -0.63 36.42
N LYS A 102 33.02 0.66 36.60
CA LYS A 102 33.79 1.64 37.38
C LYS A 102 34.07 1.25 38.83
N GLU A 103 33.26 0.36 39.40
CA GLU A 103 33.43 -0.18 40.76
C GLU A 103 34.19 -1.52 40.75
N TRP A 104 34.72 -1.95 39.60
CA TRP A 104 35.35 -3.26 39.37
C TRP A 104 34.40 -4.45 39.56
N LEU A 105 33.08 -4.23 39.52
CA LEU A 105 32.08 -5.29 39.65
C LEU A 105 32.03 -6.15 38.39
N TRP A 106 32.06 -7.47 38.55
CA TRP A 106 32.16 -8.45 37.46
C TRP A 106 30.79 -8.86 36.91
N TYR A 107 30.58 -8.62 35.63
CA TYR A 107 29.42 -9.11 34.89
C TYR A 107 29.88 -10.03 33.76
N GLN A 108 29.12 -11.08 33.46
CA GLN A 108 29.45 -11.98 32.36
C GLN A 108 28.23 -12.57 31.67
N THR A 109 28.44 -13.03 30.44
CA THR A 109 27.45 -13.82 29.71
C THR A 109 27.30 -15.24 30.25
N ASN A 110 26.26 -15.94 29.78
CA ASN A 110 26.24 -17.40 29.79
C ASN A 110 27.43 -17.97 29.00
N GLN A 111 27.76 -19.23 29.25
CA GLN A 111 28.79 -19.94 28.49
C GLN A 111 28.23 -20.43 27.15
N TYR A 112 28.99 -20.20 26.09
CA TYR A 112 28.72 -20.65 24.74
C TYR A 112 29.79 -21.65 24.30
N THR A 113 29.52 -22.42 23.25
CA THR A 113 30.51 -23.34 22.67
C THR A 113 31.15 -22.68 21.45
N VAL A 114 32.48 -22.73 21.38
CA VAL A 114 33.26 -22.28 20.22
C VAL A 114 32.92 -23.18 19.02
N LYS A 115 32.63 -22.57 17.86
CA LYS A 115 32.28 -23.29 16.62
C LYS A 115 33.35 -23.04 15.56
N TYR A 116 33.62 -24.07 14.77
CA TYR A 116 34.48 -23.97 13.58
C TYR A 116 33.94 -22.92 12.58
N GLY A 117 34.84 -22.20 11.91
CA GLY A 117 34.52 -21.19 10.90
C GLY A 117 34.47 -19.75 11.44
N VAL A 118 33.88 -18.85 10.65
CA VAL A 118 33.73 -17.42 10.99
C VAL A 118 32.44 -17.20 11.79
N ASN A 119 32.56 -16.66 13.00
CA ASN A 119 31.45 -16.43 13.91
C ASN A 119 31.39 -14.95 14.28
N LYS A 120 30.23 -14.30 14.08
CA LYS A 120 29.99 -12.93 14.57
C LYS A 120 29.32 -12.99 15.93
N ILE A 121 30.03 -12.57 16.97
CA ILE A 121 29.55 -12.60 18.36
C ILE A 121 28.96 -11.23 18.70
N SER A 122 27.79 -11.21 19.32
CA SER A 122 27.13 -9.98 19.78
C SER A 122 26.63 -10.16 21.22
N VAL A 123 27.01 -9.24 22.11
CA VAL A 123 26.60 -9.21 23.52
C VAL A 123 25.77 -7.96 23.75
N ASN A 124 24.54 -8.09 24.27
CA ASN A 124 23.75 -6.93 24.64
C ASN A 124 24.38 -6.23 25.87
N ILE A 125 24.77 -4.97 25.71
CA ILE A 125 25.36 -4.13 26.77
C ILE A 125 24.45 -2.96 27.15
N SER A 126 23.24 -2.90 26.60
CA SER A 126 22.26 -1.86 26.97
C SER A 126 21.94 -1.87 28.46
N GLY A 127 21.48 -0.75 29.00
CA GLY A 127 21.15 -0.60 30.42
C GLY A 127 20.02 -1.50 30.94
N SER A 128 19.36 -2.26 30.07
CA SER A 128 18.35 -3.29 30.42
C SER A 128 18.79 -4.71 30.02
N SER A 129 20.08 -4.91 29.70
CA SER A 129 20.60 -6.20 29.29
C SER A 129 20.43 -7.25 30.39
N LEU A 130 19.86 -8.39 30.00
CA LEU A 130 19.82 -9.61 30.81
C LEU A 130 20.97 -10.56 30.48
N ASP A 131 21.77 -10.26 29.44
CA ASP A 131 22.89 -11.09 29.03
C ASP A 131 24.04 -11.00 30.04
N LEU A 132 24.17 -9.87 30.74
CA LEU A 132 25.25 -9.58 31.68
C LEU A 132 24.85 -9.90 33.12
N ILE A 133 25.24 -11.09 33.56
CA ILE A 133 24.90 -11.66 34.86
C ILE A 133 25.98 -11.26 35.88
N PRO A 134 25.62 -10.64 37.02
CA PRO A 134 26.59 -10.29 38.05
C PRO A 134 27.18 -11.54 38.71
N LYS A 135 28.49 -11.53 38.98
CA LYS A 135 29.20 -12.63 39.68
C LYS A 135 29.91 -12.11 40.91
N GLY A 136 29.63 -12.72 42.06
CA GLY A 136 30.18 -12.30 43.35
C GLY A 136 29.47 -11.10 43.98
N HIS A 137 28.44 -10.55 43.35
CA HIS A 137 27.61 -9.45 43.88
C HIS A 137 26.16 -9.54 43.37
N LYS A 138 25.29 -8.64 43.86
CA LYS A 138 23.84 -8.63 43.55
C LYS A 138 23.37 -7.43 42.72
N LYS A 139 24.25 -6.46 42.43
CA LYS A 139 23.94 -5.31 41.56
C LYS A 139 23.68 -5.81 40.12
N PRO A 140 22.48 -5.66 39.55
CA PRO A 140 22.23 -6.01 38.16
C PRO A 140 22.92 -5.02 37.23
N TRP A 141 23.31 -5.50 36.03
CA TRP A 141 23.79 -4.61 34.97
C TRP A 141 22.73 -3.55 34.66
N ASN A 142 23.16 -2.29 34.56
CA ASN A 142 22.29 -1.18 34.23
C ASN A 142 23.05 -0.08 33.49
N GLN A 143 22.38 1.00 33.09
CA GLN A 143 23.03 2.06 32.30
C GLN A 143 24.23 2.71 33.01
N TYR A 144 24.22 2.78 34.34
CA TYR A 144 25.30 3.37 35.13
C TYR A 144 26.54 2.46 35.19
N SER A 145 26.36 1.15 34.98
CA SER A 145 27.47 0.21 34.81
C SER A 145 28.22 0.43 33.49
N ALA A 146 27.55 0.97 32.47
CA ALA A 146 28.14 1.22 31.14
C ALA A 146 28.89 2.56 31.02
N GLU A 147 28.74 3.47 32.00
CA GLU A 147 29.34 4.82 31.94
C GLU A 147 30.86 4.82 31.91
N GLU A 148 31.48 3.80 32.51
CA GLU A 148 32.92 3.67 32.59
C GLU A 148 33.28 2.20 32.81
N ILE A 149 33.85 1.59 31.77
CA ILE A 149 34.34 0.22 31.76
C ILE A 149 35.83 0.23 32.05
N LYS A 150 36.24 -0.58 33.03
CA LYS A 150 37.63 -0.70 33.47
C LYS A 150 38.36 -1.89 32.87
N GLU A 151 37.63 -2.97 32.63
CA GLU A 151 38.18 -4.20 32.08
C GLU A 151 37.14 -4.91 31.23
N PHE A 152 37.59 -5.43 30.09
CA PHE A 152 36.81 -6.27 29.21
C PHE A 152 37.65 -7.50 28.85
N GLY A 153 37.03 -8.67 28.79
CA GLY A 153 37.76 -9.88 28.40
C GLY A 153 36.86 -11.03 27.96
N ILE A 154 37.53 -12.03 27.41
CA ILE A 154 36.92 -13.27 26.92
C ILE A 154 37.66 -14.42 27.59
N LYS A 155 36.91 -15.27 28.28
CA LYS A 155 37.44 -16.48 28.93
C LYS A 155 37.03 -17.71 28.15
N PHE A 156 37.94 -18.68 28.08
CA PHE A 156 37.79 -19.96 27.41
C PHE A 156 38.06 -21.10 28.39
N THR A 157 37.25 -22.15 28.31
CA THR A 157 37.40 -23.35 29.14
C THR A 157 37.30 -24.62 28.29
N CYS A 158 38.13 -25.61 28.60
CA CYS A 158 38.02 -26.93 28.02
C CYS A 158 38.51 -27.98 29.02
N GLU A 159 37.79 -29.08 29.14
CA GLU A 159 38.15 -30.18 30.05
C GLU A 159 39.14 -31.17 29.41
N GLY A 160 39.23 -31.18 28.08
CA GLY A 160 40.10 -32.07 27.33
C GLY A 160 41.48 -31.47 27.07
N LYS A 161 42.50 -32.34 27.01
CA LYS A 161 43.85 -31.95 26.57
C LYS A 161 43.82 -31.64 25.06
N SER A 162 43.93 -30.37 24.72
CA SER A 162 43.93 -29.89 23.33
C SER A 162 44.65 -28.55 23.22
N SER A 163 45.19 -28.28 22.03
CA SER A 163 45.61 -26.93 21.64
C SER A 163 44.53 -26.33 20.74
N GLN A 164 44.18 -25.07 20.97
CA GLN A 164 43.22 -24.37 20.13
C GLN A 164 43.74 -22.96 19.80
N THR A 165 43.68 -22.63 18.51
CA THR A 165 43.87 -21.26 18.02
C THR A 165 42.52 -20.65 17.68
N ILE A 166 42.33 -19.39 18.09
CA ILE A 166 41.14 -18.59 17.86
C ILE A 166 41.60 -17.19 17.45
N TYR A 167 41.05 -16.66 16.37
CA TYR A 167 41.33 -15.31 15.89
C TYR A 167 40.17 -14.40 16.25
N ILE A 168 40.48 -13.19 16.75
CA ILE A 168 39.48 -12.21 17.18
C ILE A 168 39.76 -10.89 16.49
N ASP A 169 38.71 -10.29 15.93
CA ASP A 169 38.83 -9.02 15.22
C ASP A 169 37.56 -8.15 15.31
N ASN A 170 37.65 -6.90 14.86
CA ASN A 170 36.57 -5.94 14.71
C ASN A 170 35.71 -5.78 15.98
N ILE A 171 36.37 -5.71 17.15
CA ILE A 171 35.72 -5.46 18.42
C ILE A 171 35.16 -4.04 18.40
N ARG A 172 33.84 -3.92 18.43
CA ARG A 172 33.14 -2.66 18.24
C ARG A 172 31.87 -2.56 19.07
N LEU A 173 31.51 -1.34 19.42
CA LEU A 173 30.22 -1.01 20.02
C LEU A 173 29.24 -0.61 18.92
N SER A 174 28.05 -1.20 18.95
CA SER A 174 26.94 -0.88 18.05
C SER A 174 25.87 -0.09 18.80
N PRO A 175 25.41 1.06 18.25
CA PRO A 175 24.42 1.90 18.91
C PRO A 175 23.06 1.21 19.01
N VAL A 176 22.18 1.77 19.84
CA VAL A 176 20.76 1.41 19.83
C VAL A 176 20.17 1.79 18.49
N LEU A 177 19.92 0.83 17.60
CA LEU A 177 19.29 1.14 16.32
C LEU A 177 17.78 1.35 16.46
N PHE A 178 17.14 0.56 17.33
CA PHE A 178 15.70 0.62 17.57
C PHE A 178 15.44 1.26 18.93
N SER A 179 15.15 2.57 18.93
CA SER A 179 14.83 3.32 20.14
C SER A 179 13.36 3.72 20.17
N SER A 180 12.79 3.92 21.36
CA SER A 180 11.39 4.35 21.52
C SER A 180 10.38 3.47 20.76
N VAL A 181 10.59 2.15 20.75
CA VAL A 181 9.66 1.20 20.11
C VAL A 181 8.31 1.25 20.82
N ARG A 182 7.25 1.53 20.07
CA ARG A 182 5.86 1.62 20.54
C ARG A 182 4.95 0.85 19.61
N PHE A 183 3.86 0.35 20.19
CA PHE A 183 2.78 -0.34 19.49
C PHE A 183 1.50 0.47 19.64
N ASN A 184 0.65 0.49 18.62
CA ASN A 184 -0.68 1.09 18.75
C ASN A 184 -1.60 0.28 19.70
N ALA A 185 -1.47 -1.05 19.72
CA ALA A 185 -2.11 -1.93 20.69
C ALA A 185 -1.42 -3.32 20.75
N THR A 186 -1.72 -4.09 21.80
CA THR A 186 -1.24 -5.47 21.99
C THR A 186 -2.29 -6.54 21.64
N GLU A 187 -3.55 -6.13 21.51
CA GLU A 187 -4.64 -6.91 20.91
C GLU A 187 -5.19 -6.16 19.71
N ILE A 188 -5.26 -6.82 18.55
CA ILE A 188 -5.64 -6.22 17.26
C ILE A 188 -6.77 -7.04 16.65
N PRO A 189 -7.93 -6.47 16.30
CA PRO A 189 -8.95 -7.23 15.59
C PRO A 189 -8.47 -7.67 14.20
N LEU A 190 -9.00 -8.78 13.69
CA LEU A 190 -8.71 -9.29 12.35
C LEU A 190 -8.90 -8.19 11.30
N TYR A 191 -7.95 -8.07 10.36
CA TYR A 191 -7.92 -7.03 9.32
C TYR A 191 -7.80 -5.58 9.80
N GLU A 192 -7.52 -5.34 11.09
CA GLU A 192 -7.20 -4.00 11.62
C GLU A 192 -5.71 -3.69 11.57
N LYS A 193 -5.38 -2.40 11.62
CA LYS A 193 -3.99 -1.92 11.66
C LYS A 193 -3.29 -2.33 12.95
N PHE A 194 -2.26 -3.16 12.84
CA PHE A 194 -1.15 -3.22 13.79
C PHE A 194 -0.05 -2.28 13.31
N GLU A 195 0.36 -1.32 14.13
CA GLU A 195 1.42 -0.37 13.80
C GLU A 195 2.50 -0.36 14.87
N VAL A 196 3.75 -0.52 14.42
CA VAL A 196 4.95 -0.34 15.24
C VAL A 196 5.60 0.97 14.83
N SER A 197 5.88 1.85 15.80
CA SER A 197 6.67 3.08 15.58
C SER A 197 7.94 3.05 16.41
N PHE A 198 9.05 3.52 15.86
CA PHE A 198 10.32 3.60 16.56
C PHE A 198 11.25 4.63 15.91
N LYS A 199 12.29 5.05 16.62
CA LYS A 199 13.31 5.97 16.13
C LYS A 199 14.63 5.26 15.91
N THR A 200 15.37 5.70 14.89
CA THR A 200 16.78 5.38 14.71
C THR A 200 17.61 6.57 15.16
N PRO A 201 18.37 6.51 16.26
CA PRO A 201 19.26 7.59 16.69
C PRO A 201 20.57 7.61 15.85
N VAL A 202 20.56 7.03 14.66
CA VAL A 202 21.65 7.03 13.69
C VAL A 202 21.13 7.78 12.47
N TYR A 203 21.95 8.70 11.95
CA TYR A 203 21.66 9.39 10.70
C TYR A 203 21.99 8.49 9.51
N PHE A 204 21.04 8.32 8.61
CA PHE A 204 21.24 7.68 7.32
C PHE A 204 21.19 8.75 6.23
N GLU A 205 22.14 8.70 5.28
CA GLU A 205 22.18 9.65 4.18
C GLU A 205 20.83 9.71 3.48
N ASN A 206 20.27 8.56 3.10
CA ASN A 206 18.94 8.45 2.52
C ASN A 206 18.06 7.40 3.24
N PRO A 207 17.11 7.81 4.10
CA PRO A 207 16.22 6.87 4.79
C PRO A 207 15.13 6.27 3.87
N PHE A 208 15.05 6.70 2.61
CA PHE A 208 14.10 6.15 1.64
C PHE A 208 14.74 5.12 0.71
N ASP A 209 16.07 5.03 0.68
CA ASP A 209 16.78 4.07 -0.16
C ASP A 209 17.02 2.76 0.62
N PRO A 210 16.38 1.63 0.26
CA PRO A 210 16.64 0.35 0.91
C PRO A 210 18.09 -0.15 0.74
N ASP A 211 18.85 0.37 -0.22
CA ASP A 211 20.28 0.06 -0.33
C ASP A 211 21.11 0.77 0.75
N CYS A 212 20.62 1.89 1.29
CA CYS A 212 21.21 2.58 2.44
C CYS A 212 20.73 1.93 3.75
N ILE A 213 19.41 1.84 3.91
CA ILE A 213 18.77 1.23 5.07
C ILE A 213 17.40 0.65 4.68
N ALA A 214 17.27 -0.67 4.74
CA ALA A 214 16.00 -1.37 4.65
C ALA A 214 15.54 -1.81 6.04
N ILE A 215 14.42 -1.24 6.50
CA ILE A 215 13.70 -1.71 7.67
C ILE A 215 12.60 -2.66 7.20
N ASP A 216 12.52 -3.86 7.79
CA ASP A 216 11.48 -4.85 7.52
C ASP A 216 10.93 -5.43 8.83
N GLY A 217 9.62 -5.66 8.88
CA GLY A 217 8.96 -6.45 9.91
C GLY A 217 8.83 -7.90 9.47
N TYR A 218 9.40 -8.82 10.22
CA TYR A 218 9.28 -10.26 10.01
C TYR A 218 8.22 -10.79 10.97
N PHE A 219 7.08 -11.22 10.43
CA PHE A 219 5.94 -11.75 11.15
C PHE A 219 5.81 -13.25 10.94
N ILE A 220 5.38 -13.96 11.98
CA ILE A 220 5.02 -15.37 11.94
C ILE A 220 3.57 -15.47 12.41
N SER A 221 2.70 -15.95 11.52
CA SER A 221 1.28 -16.13 11.82
C SER A 221 1.05 -17.28 12.81
N PRO A 222 -0.15 -17.39 13.40
CA PRO A 222 -0.52 -18.51 14.27
C PRO A 222 -0.38 -19.88 13.60
N SER A 223 -0.57 -19.97 12.28
CA SER A 223 -0.32 -21.20 11.50
C SER A 223 1.16 -21.46 11.17
N GLY A 224 2.06 -20.51 11.49
CA GLY A 224 3.49 -20.61 11.21
C GLY A 224 3.92 -19.99 9.88
N LYS A 225 3.02 -19.32 9.15
CA LYS A 225 3.37 -18.62 7.89
C LYS A 225 4.27 -17.43 8.17
N GLU A 226 5.42 -17.38 7.52
CA GLU A 226 6.30 -16.22 7.54
C GLU A 226 5.81 -15.14 6.58
N ILE A 227 5.78 -13.89 7.04
CA ILE A 227 5.32 -12.73 6.28
C ILE A 227 6.31 -11.60 6.52
N ILE A 228 6.85 -11.03 5.46
CA ILE A 228 7.78 -9.91 5.52
C ILE A 228 7.05 -8.67 5.02
N ILE A 229 7.06 -7.60 5.82
CA ILE A 229 6.51 -6.31 5.43
C ILE A 229 7.59 -5.24 5.48
N PRO A 230 7.73 -4.45 4.40
CA PRO A 230 8.62 -3.31 4.42
C PRO A 230 8.16 -2.24 5.44
N GLY A 231 9.09 -1.75 6.25
CA GLY A 231 8.93 -0.52 7.01
C GLY A 231 9.23 0.73 6.17
N PHE A 232 8.80 1.88 6.67
CA PHE A 232 8.92 3.17 5.99
C PHE A 232 9.30 4.30 6.96
N PHE A 233 10.00 5.30 6.43
CA PHE A 233 10.32 6.54 7.14
C PHE A 233 9.11 7.49 7.13
N TYR A 234 8.82 8.08 8.29
CA TYR A 234 7.62 8.86 8.57
C TYR A 234 7.95 10.18 9.26
N GLN A 235 7.23 11.23 8.88
CA GLN A 235 7.18 12.51 9.57
C GLN A 235 5.71 12.85 9.78
N ASP A 236 5.34 13.19 11.01
CA ASP A 236 4.00 13.68 11.30
C ASP A 236 3.86 15.15 10.89
N PHE A 237 2.62 15.58 10.63
CA PHE A 237 2.32 16.96 10.29
C PHE A 237 1.09 17.47 11.03
N TYR A 238 1.18 18.72 11.47
CA TYR A 238 0.02 19.51 11.88
C TYR A 238 -0.57 20.23 10.66
N PHE A 239 -1.88 20.10 10.46
CA PHE A 239 -2.60 20.88 9.46
C PHE A 239 -2.92 22.27 10.01
N ALA A 240 -2.15 23.27 9.59
CA ALA A 240 -2.33 24.66 9.99
C ALA A 240 -3.34 25.42 9.09
N GLY A 241 -4.06 24.69 8.23
CA GLY A 241 -5.06 25.24 7.32
C GLY A 241 -4.74 24.99 5.85
N PRO A 242 -5.69 25.33 4.96
CA PRO A 242 -5.43 25.39 3.52
C PRO A 242 -4.33 26.42 3.23
N GLY A 243 -3.40 26.09 2.33
CA GLY A 243 -2.43 27.05 1.83
C GLY A 243 -2.81 27.61 0.46
N VAL A 244 -1.83 28.13 -0.28
CA VAL A 244 -2.04 28.75 -1.59
C VAL A 244 -1.97 27.71 -2.71
N LYS A 245 -2.77 27.90 -3.77
CA LYS A 245 -2.74 27.06 -5.00
C LYS A 245 -2.95 25.54 -4.75
N GLY A 246 -3.70 25.18 -3.71
CA GLY A 246 -4.02 23.78 -3.40
C GLY A 246 -2.93 23.02 -2.65
N GLU A 247 -1.88 23.70 -2.18
CA GLU A 247 -0.93 23.14 -1.23
C GLU A 247 -1.40 23.40 0.19
N ASP A 248 -1.63 22.36 0.98
CA ASP A 248 -1.98 22.53 2.40
C ASP A 248 -0.82 23.13 3.19
N ASN A 249 -1.14 24.01 4.15
CA ASN A 249 -0.16 24.51 5.12
C ASN A 249 0.09 23.44 6.19
N LEU A 250 0.94 22.48 5.84
CA LEU A 250 1.38 21.43 6.75
C LEU A 250 2.65 21.87 7.50
N GLN A 251 2.71 21.65 8.81
CA GLN A 251 3.90 21.93 9.62
C GLN A 251 4.43 20.62 10.20
N PRO A 252 5.71 20.26 9.98
CA PRO A 252 6.27 19.06 10.59
C PRO A 252 6.08 19.07 12.11
N GLN A 253 5.57 17.98 12.66
CA GLN A 253 5.29 17.81 14.09
C GLN A 253 6.10 16.64 14.65
N GLY A 254 6.83 16.89 15.73
CA GLY A 254 7.67 15.87 16.37
C GLY A 254 8.87 15.43 15.52
N TYR A 255 9.65 14.49 16.06
CA TYR A 255 10.79 13.92 15.36
C TYR A 255 10.34 12.91 14.30
N PRO A 256 11.02 12.83 13.15
CA PRO A 256 10.84 11.72 12.23
C PRO A 256 11.06 10.37 12.92
N GLU A 257 10.35 9.37 12.43
CA GLU A 257 10.41 8.01 12.96
C GLU A 257 10.22 6.99 11.84
N TRP A 258 10.48 5.73 12.14
CA TRP A 258 10.16 4.60 11.28
C TRP A 258 8.86 3.96 11.73
N ARG A 259 8.11 3.45 10.77
CA ARG A 259 6.89 2.70 11.01
C ARG A 259 6.85 1.41 10.21
N ILE A 260 6.20 0.40 10.79
CA ILE A 260 5.78 -0.82 10.11
C ILE A 260 4.28 -0.96 10.36
N ARG A 261 3.50 -1.07 9.29
CA ARG A 261 2.05 -1.28 9.34
C ARG A 261 1.72 -2.68 8.82
N PHE A 262 0.95 -3.44 9.59
CA PHE A 262 0.57 -4.81 9.28
C PHE A 262 -0.91 -5.02 9.59
N SER A 263 -1.61 -5.75 8.73
CA SER A 263 -2.99 -6.17 8.94
C SER A 263 -3.07 -7.70 9.04
N PRO A 264 -3.43 -8.25 10.21
CA PRO A 264 -3.44 -9.69 10.42
C PRO A 264 -4.66 -10.33 9.74
N ALA A 265 -4.42 -11.43 9.02
CA ALA A 265 -5.45 -12.23 8.32
C ALA A 265 -5.77 -13.57 9.01
N GLU A 266 -5.16 -13.84 10.18
CA GLU A 266 -5.44 -15.05 10.97
C GLU A 266 -5.69 -14.68 12.44
N LYS A 267 -6.58 -15.42 13.12
CA LYS A 267 -6.81 -15.24 14.56
C LYS A 267 -5.76 -15.98 15.37
N GLY A 268 -5.32 -15.42 16.49
CA GLY A 268 -4.34 -16.04 17.40
C GLY A 268 -3.16 -15.14 17.72
N THR A 269 -2.09 -15.73 18.27
CA THR A 269 -0.89 -14.97 18.64
C THR A 269 0.11 -14.94 17.50
N TYR A 270 0.41 -13.74 17.00
CA TYR A 270 1.52 -13.52 16.08
C TYR A 270 2.81 -13.32 16.86
N LYS A 271 3.91 -13.80 16.27
CA LYS A 271 5.27 -13.44 16.68
C LYS A 271 5.85 -12.53 15.62
N PHE A 272 6.65 -11.55 16.02
CA PHE A 272 7.35 -10.71 15.05
C PHE A 272 8.66 -10.15 15.59
N ARG A 273 9.52 -9.70 14.68
CA ARG A 273 10.74 -8.95 14.99
C ARG A 273 10.96 -7.89 13.92
N ILE A 274 11.66 -6.83 14.28
CA ILE A 274 12.09 -5.80 13.34
C ILE A 274 13.52 -6.12 12.92
N VAL A 275 13.82 -5.95 11.63
CA VAL A 275 15.14 -6.16 11.06
C VAL A 275 15.52 -4.93 10.26
N ALA A 276 16.75 -4.47 10.48
CA ALA A 276 17.38 -3.43 9.70
C ALA A 276 18.54 -4.04 8.91
N SER A 277 18.50 -3.90 7.59
CA SER A 277 19.60 -4.24 6.69
C SER A 277 20.25 -2.93 6.23
N ILE A 278 21.51 -2.72 6.61
CA ILE A 278 22.25 -1.47 6.36
C ILE A 278 23.30 -1.73 5.27
N ASN A 279 23.52 -0.74 4.39
CA ASN A 279 24.53 -0.78 3.33
C ASN A 279 24.43 -2.04 2.47
N LYS A 280 23.28 -2.21 1.80
CA LYS A 280 22.97 -3.38 0.96
C LYS A 280 23.05 -4.72 1.71
N GLY A 281 22.80 -4.71 3.02
CA GLY A 281 22.79 -5.90 3.87
C GLY A 281 24.16 -6.31 4.41
N ASN A 282 25.21 -5.50 4.23
CA ASN A 282 26.52 -5.74 4.84
C ASN A 282 26.45 -5.82 6.37
N GLU A 283 25.49 -5.10 6.95
CA GLU A 283 25.15 -5.20 8.36
C GLU A 283 23.66 -5.49 8.54
N THR A 284 23.35 -6.35 9.51
CA THR A 284 21.97 -6.64 9.90
C THR A 284 21.83 -6.56 11.42
N ILE A 285 20.85 -5.78 11.87
CA ILE A 285 20.49 -5.65 13.29
C ILE A 285 19.02 -6.03 13.43
N SER A 286 18.68 -6.80 14.47
CA SER A 286 17.31 -7.23 14.74
C SER A 286 16.92 -7.01 16.19
N THR A 287 15.65 -6.72 16.43
CA THR A 287 15.07 -6.76 17.77
C THR A 287 14.99 -8.19 18.28
N GLN A 288 14.75 -8.36 19.58
CA GLN A 288 14.21 -9.61 20.10
C GLN A 288 12.83 -9.90 19.48
N GLN A 289 12.40 -11.16 19.56
CA GLN A 289 11.07 -11.55 19.15
C GLN A 289 10.03 -11.00 20.13
N MET A 290 8.99 -10.39 19.57
CA MET A 290 7.84 -9.82 20.28
C MET A 290 6.56 -10.51 19.81
N THR A 291 5.44 -10.23 20.50
CA THR A 291 4.14 -10.85 20.19
C THR A 291 3.01 -9.86 20.31
N PHE A 292 1.94 -10.08 19.54
CA PHE A 292 0.63 -9.46 19.73
C PHE A 292 -0.46 -10.50 19.44
N LYS A 293 -1.67 -10.25 19.94
CA LYS A 293 -2.81 -11.17 19.81
C LYS A 293 -3.83 -10.61 18.83
N VAL A 294 -4.39 -11.49 18.01
CA VAL A 294 -5.43 -11.14 17.04
C VAL A 294 -6.78 -11.66 17.50
N THR A 295 -7.76 -10.75 17.58
CA THR A 295 -9.13 -11.03 18.00
C THR A 295 -10.09 -11.06 16.79
N PRO A 296 -11.30 -11.65 16.92
CA PRO A 296 -12.30 -11.55 15.86
C PRO A 296 -12.69 -10.09 15.55
N SER A 297 -13.05 -9.82 14.30
CA SER A 297 -13.61 -8.54 13.86
C SER A 297 -14.82 -8.77 12.95
N SER A 298 -15.54 -7.69 12.64
CA SER A 298 -16.62 -7.69 11.64
C SER A 298 -16.14 -7.33 10.23
N LYS A 299 -14.83 -7.14 10.03
CA LYS A 299 -14.27 -6.81 8.72
C LYS A 299 -14.24 -8.04 7.83
N HIS A 300 -14.59 -7.86 6.56
CA HIS A 300 -14.64 -8.94 5.57
C HIS A 300 -13.26 -9.32 5.00
N GLY A 301 -12.26 -8.43 5.14
CA GLY A 301 -10.90 -8.62 4.63
C GLY A 301 -10.62 -7.80 3.37
N PHE A 302 -9.63 -8.23 2.61
CA PHE A 302 -9.22 -7.60 1.35
C PHE A 302 -10.16 -7.99 0.21
N VAL A 303 -10.30 -7.10 -0.78
CA VAL A 303 -11.11 -7.35 -1.97
C VAL A 303 -10.26 -8.02 -3.05
N GLN A 304 -10.81 -9.04 -3.71
CA GLN A 304 -10.17 -9.80 -4.78
C GLN A 304 -11.18 -10.09 -5.91
N VAL A 305 -10.69 -10.55 -7.06
CA VAL A 305 -11.54 -11.13 -8.11
C VAL A 305 -12.22 -12.39 -7.58
N SER A 306 -13.54 -12.50 -7.75
CA SER A 306 -14.29 -13.65 -7.25
C SER A 306 -13.91 -14.93 -7.99
N LYS A 307 -13.72 -16.00 -7.21
CA LYS A 307 -13.49 -17.35 -7.76
C LYS A 307 -14.79 -18.02 -8.23
N LYS A 308 -15.95 -17.54 -7.75
CA LYS A 308 -17.28 -18.07 -8.12
C LYS A 308 -17.71 -17.52 -9.48
N ASP A 309 -17.47 -16.24 -9.72
CA ASP A 309 -17.75 -15.57 -10.98
C ASP A 309 -16.70 -14.47 -11.22
N ASN A 310 -15.80 -14.73 -12.16
CA ASN A 310 -14.69 -13.85 -12.51
C ASN A 310 -15.12 -12.55 -13.20
N ARG A 311 -16.42 -12.24 -13.28
CA ARG A 311 -16.93 -10.92 -13.69
C ARG A 311 -16.98 -9.93 -12.52
N TYR A 312 -16.81 -10.40 -11.28
CA TYR A 312 -17.11 -9.63 -10.06
C TYR A 312 -16.01 -9.72 -9.00
N PHE A 313 -16.19 -8.96 -7.92
CA PHE A 313 -15.30 -8.92 -6.77
C PHE A 313 -15.93 -9.54 -5.53
N GLU A 314 -15.10 -10.10 -4.66
CA GLU A 314 -15.48 -10.60 -3.33
C GLU A 314 -14.39 -10.29 -2.30
N PHE A 315 -14.78 -10.25 -1.04
CA PHE A 315 -13.84 -10.16 0.08
C PHE A 315 -13.18 -11.51 0.39
N ASP A 316 -12.13 -11.52 1.21
CA ASP A 316 -11.47 -12.75 1.69
C ASP A 316 -12.43 -13.79 2.29
N ASP A 317 -13.51 -13.35 2.93
CA ASP A 317 -14.54 -14.23 3.50
C ASP A 317 -15.60 -14.72 2.48
N GLY A 318 -15.49 -14.31 1.22
CA GLY A 318 -16.40 -14.66 0.11
C GLY A 318 -17.64 -13.77 0.01
N THR A 319 -17.73 -12.69 0.79
CA THR A 319 -18.80 -11.69 0.70
C THR A 319 -18.69 -10.93 -0.63
N PHE A 320 -19.80 -10.82 -1.37
CA PHE A 320 -19.85 -10.08 -2.64
C PHE A 320 -19.58 -8.59 -2.41
N PHE A 321 -18.77 -8.00 -3.29
CA PHE A 321 -18.48 -6.58 -3.29
C PHE A 321 -18.79 -5.96 -4.65
N TYR A 322 -19.68 -4.97 -4.68
CA TYR A 322 -19.99 -4.17 -5.85
C TYR A 322 -19.62 -2.71 -5.57
N PRO A 323 -18.56 -2.18 -6.20
CA PRO A 323 -18.19 -0.78 -6.02
C PRO A 323 -19.25 0.15 -6.61
N ILE A 324 -19.66 1.13 -5.81
CA ILE A 324 -20.54 2.24 -6.18
C ILE A 324 -19.86 3.53 -5.75
N GLY A 325 -19.55 4.38 -6.74
CA GLY A 325 -19.15 5.75 -6.49
C GLY A 325 -18.58 6.44 -7.72
N HIS A 326 -17.67 7.40 -7.52
CA HIS A 326 -17.23 8.33 -8.56
C HIS A 326 -15.72 8.64 -8.50
N ASN A 327 -15.21 9.34 -9.51
CA ASN A 327 -13.80 9.65 -9.62
C ASN A 327 -13.47 10.94 -8.86
N ILE A 328 -12.63 10.85 -7.82
CA ILE A 328 -12.07 12.00 -7.10
C ILE A 328 -10.56 12.04 -7.39
N ARG A 329 -10.22 12.28 -8.68
CA ARG A 329 -8.83 12.33 -9.16
C ARG A 329 -7.91 13.12 -8.23
N SER A 330 -8.48 14.18 -7.64
CA SER A 330 -7.79 15.04 -6.69
C SER A 330 -8.70 16.05 -6.02
N LEU A 331 -8.15 16.79 -5.05
CA LEU A 331 -8.81 17.95 -4.44
C LEU A 331 -9.32 18.99 -5.43
N ASN A 332 -8.69 19.18 -6.60
CA ASN A 332 -9.06 20.25 -7.52
C ASN A 332 -9.36 19.73 -8.92
N ASP A 333 -10.57 19.99 -9.40
CA ASP A 333 -10.83 19.96 -10.83
C ASP A 333 -10.61 21.31 -11.51
N ASN A 334 -9.36 21.54 -11.93
CA ASN A 334 -8.97 22.74 -12.68
C ASN A 334 -9.75 22.88 -14.00
N ARG A 335 -10.09 21.76 -14.66
CA ARG A 335 -10.80 21.79 -15.95
C ARG A 335 -12.24 22.26 -15.73
N TYR A 336 -12.91 21.71 -14.72
CA TYR A 336 -14.22 22.19 -14.29
C TYR A 336 -14.23 23.68 -13.94
N SER A 337 -13.29 24.10 -13.10
CA SER A 337 -13.15 25.52 -12.70
C SER A 337 -12.99 26.44 -13.92
N GLN A 338 -12.21 26.04 -14.92
CA GLN A 338 -11.99 26.82 -16.14
C GLN A 338 -13.21 26.88 -17.05
N ILE A 339 -13.85 25.73 -17.33
CA ILE A 339 -14.98 25.64 -18.26
C ILE A 339 -16.17 26.46 -17.74
N TRP A 340 -16.52 26.32 -16.45
CA TRP A 340 -17.71 26.95 -15.85
C TRP A 340 -17.41 28.19 -14.99
N LYS A 341 -16.15 28.66 -15.00
CA LYS A 341 -15.68 29.83 -14.22
C LYS A 341 -16.05 29.72 -12.74
N ARG A 342 -15.79 28.55 -12.15
CA ARG A 342 -16.11 28.21 -10.76
C ARG A 342 -14.89 28.29 -9.86
N PRO A 343 -15.05 28.57 -8.56
CA PRO A 343 -13.93 28.51 -7.62
C PRO A 343 -13.37 27.08 -7.54
N LEU A 344 -12.06 26.97 -7.28
CA LEU A 344 -11.43 25.70 -6.93
C LEU A 344 -11.86 25.27 -5.52
N ALA A 345 -12.03 23.96 -5.32
CA ALA A 345 -12.31 23.38 -4.01
C ALA A 345 -11.14 23.55 -3.00
N ALA A 346 -9.93 23.90 -3.49
CA ALA A 346 -8.72 24.20 -2.74
C ALA A 346 -8.87 25.14 -1.53
N GLN A 347 -9.93 25.94 -1.46
CA GLN A 347 -10.12 26.92 -0.39
C GLN A 347 -10.08 26.31 1.02
N SER A 348 -10.38 25.02 1.14
CA SER A 348 -10.39 24.28 2.39
C SER A 348 -9.29 23.21 2.50
N GLY A 349 -8.54 22.93 1.42
CA GLY A 349 -7.43 21.97 1.47
C GLY A 349 -7.87 20.51 1.56
N THR A 350 -6.95 19.59 1.90
CA THR A 350 -7.23 18.14 2.00
C THR A 350 -8.38 17.82 2.97
N VAL A 351 -8.67 18.70 3.93
CA VAL A 351 -9.75 18.45 4.89
C VAL A 351 -11.14 18.36 4.26
N ASN A 352 -11.32 18.81 3.01
CA ASN A 352 -12.56 18.58 2.25
C ASN A 352 -12.94 17.11 2.13
N PHE A 353 -11.96 16.20 2.11
CA PHE A 353 -12.25 14.77 2.05
C PHE A 353 -13.01 14.27 3.28
N ASP A 354 -13.02 14.98 4.42
CA ASP A 354 -13.90 14.58 5.54
C ASP A 354 -15.38 14.79 5.20
N THR A 355 -15.71 15.91 4.55
CA THR A 355 -17.07 16.21 4.08
C THR A 355 -17.45 15.28 2.94
N TRP A 356 -16.62 15.19 1.89
CA TRP A 356 -16.91 14.39 0.70
C TRP A 356 -17.12 12.92 1.04
N LEU A 357 -16.24 12.34 1.87
CA LEU A 357 -16.40 10.94 2.29
C LEU A 357 -17.61 10.76 3.22
N ALA A 358 -18.00 11.76 4.01
CA ALA A 358 -19.23 11.70 4.80
C ALA A 358 -20.49 11.76 3.92
N ASP A 359 -20.49 12.59 2.88
CA ASP A 359 -21.60 12.68 1.93
C ASP A 359 -21.73 11.40 1.09
N MET A 360 -20.60 10.84 0.64
CA MET A 360 -20.54 9.52 0.01
C MET A 360 -21.14 8.43 0.92
N GLU A 361 -20.70 8.33 2.17
CA GLU A 361 -21.22 7.37 3.15
C GLU A 361 -22.73 7.55 3.38
N ALA A 362 -23.18 8.79 3.59
CA ALA A 362 -24.59 9.11 3.80
C ALA A 362 -25.49 8.74 2.59
N ASN A 363 -24.88 8.64 1.40
CA ASN A 363 -25.51 8.25 0.16
C ASN A 363 -25.13 6.83 -0.30
N LYS A 364 -24.52 6.04 0.60
CA LYS A 364 -24.18 4.62 0.42
C LYS A 364 -23.22 4.33 -0.74
N GLU A 365 -22.41 5.31 -1.12
CA GLU A 365 -21.22 5.06 -1.92
C GLU A 365 -20.16 4.36 -1.07
N ASN A 366 -19.35 3.53 -1.70
CA ASN A 366 -18.33 2.74 -1.04
C ASN A 366 -17.00 2.75 -1.81
N PHE A 367 -16.84 3.58 -2.85
CA PHE A 367 -15.67 3.51 -3.73
C PHE A 367 -15.35 4.84 -4.41
N PHE A 368 -14.05 5.16 -4.53
CA PHE A 368 -13.58 6.22 -5.43
C PHE A 368 -12.17 5.93 -5.96
N GLU A 369 -11.83 6.59 -7.06
CA GLU A 369 -10.47 6.64 -7.61
C GLU A 369 -9.78 7.95 -7.22
N THR A 370 -8.48 7.91 -6.88
CA THR A 370 -7.67 9.11 -6.68
C THR A 370 -6.22 8.95 -7.15
N TRP A 371 -5.57 10.05 -7.51
CA TRP A 371 -4.31 10.01 -8.26
C TRP A 371 -3.07 10.40 -7.44
N MET A 372 -2.00 9.62 -7.57
CA MET A 372 -0.64 10.01 -7.21
C MET A 372 -0.02 10.87 -8.32
N SER A 373 -0.63 12.02 -8.62
CA SER A 373 -0.08 13.01 -9.56
C SER A 373 0.80 14.05 -8.86
N ALA A 374 1.72 14.67 -9.63
CA ALA A 374 2.67 15.67 -9.11
C ALA A 374 2.00 16.83 -8.37
N TRP A 375 0.82 17.23 -8.83
CA TRP A 375 0.03 18.33 -8.29
C TRP A 375 -0.97 17.87 -7.21
N TRP A 376 -0.96 16.60 -6.78
CA TRP A 376 -1.85 16.07 -5.74
C TRP A 376 -1.17 15.17 -4.69
N LEU A 377 -1.12 13.84 -4.89
CA LEU A 377 -0.64 12.85 -3.92
C LEU A 377 0.64 12.11 -4.34
N ALA A 378 1.27 12.45 -5.47
CA ALA A 378 2.56 11.84 -5.81
C ALA A 378 3.56 12.07 -4.68
N ILE A 379 4.42 11.08 -4.44
CA ILE A 379 5.48 11.19 -3.44
C ILE A 379 6.83 11.48 -4.08
N GLU A 380 6.96 11.40 -5.40
CA GLU A 380 8.22 11.59 -6.12
C GLU A 380 7.97 12.43 -7.37
N TRP A 381 8.67 13.55 -7.48
CA TRP A 381 8.65 14.43 -8.64
C TRP A 381 9.93 15.26 -8.70
N LYS A 382 10.03 16.19 -9.65
CA LYS A 382 11.17 17.09 -9.81
C LYS A 382 11.42 17.95 -8.57
N LYS A 383 12.69 17.99 -8.17
CA LYS A 383 13.15 18.80 -7.04
C LYS A 383 12.78 20.28 -7.22
N GLY A 384 12.21 20.87 -6.18
CA GLY A 384 11.82 22.29 -6.15
C GLY A 384 10.45 22.60 -6.77
N TYR A 385 9.74 21.61 -7.31
CA TYR A 385 8.29 21.72 -7.50
C TYR A 385 7.63 21.46 -6.14
N GLY A 386 6.95 22.45 -5.55
CA GLY A 386 6.41 22.32 -4.18
C GLY A 386 7.47 21.83 -3.17
N PHE A 387 7.18 20.71 -2.48
CA PHE A 387 8.07 20.08 -1.50
C PHE A 387 8.76 18.78 -2.00
N TYR A 388 8.87 18.58 -3.32
CA TYR A 388 9.59 17.43 -3.86
C TYR A 388 11.11 17.62 -3.82
N GLU A 389 11.81 16.52 -3.55
CA GLU A 389 13.27 16.48 -3.43
C GLU A 389 13.96 15.66 -4.54
N GLY A 390 13.21 15.19 -5.55
CA GLY A 390 13.74 14.39 -6.65
C GLY A 390 13.60 12.88 -6.44
N LEU A 391 14.33 12.12 -7.26
CA LEU A 391 14.31 10.65 -7.24
C LEU A 391 14.72 10.10 -5.87
N LEU A 392 13.97 9.11 -5.39
CA LEU A 392 14.26 8.36 -4.16
C LEU A 392 14.31 9.23 -2.90
N ARG A 393 13.65 10.39 -2.91
CA ARG A 393 13.45 11.28 -1.75
C ARG A 393 11.99 11.69 -1.67
N TYR A 394 11.22 10.94 -0.89
CA TYR A 394 9.77 11.01 -0.96
C TYR A 394 9.18 12.21 -0.22
N ASN A 395 8.17 12.83 -0.82
CA ASN A 395 7.41 13.94 -0.26
C ASN A 395 6.49 13.45 0.86
N LEU A 396 6.98 13.57 2.10
CA LEU A 396 6.28 13.12 3.30
C LEU A 396 4.98 13.89 3.58
N ARG A 397 4.80 15.10 3.01
CA ARG A 397 3.56 15.88 3.14
C ARG A 397 2.44 15.24 2.33
N ASN A 398 2.73 14.88 1.08
CA ASN A 398 1.78 14.17 0.23
C ASN A 398 1.46 12.79 0.79
N ALA A 399 2.47 12.10 1.31
CA ALA A 399 2.26 10.82 1.96
C ALA A 399 1.40 10.94 3.24
N TRP A 400 1.55 12.02 4.02
CA TRP A 400 0.67 12.29 5.17
C TRP A 400 -0.77 12.61 4.74
N LYS A 401 -0.97 13.35 3.65
CA LYS A 401 -2.32 13.59 3.10
C LYS A 401 -3.02 12.29 2.72
N LEU A 402 -2.32 11.35 2.08
CA LEU A 402 -2.90 10.05 1.74
C LEU A 402 -3.21 9.20 3.00
N ASP A 403 -2.34 9.22 4.02
CA ASP A 403 -2.68 8.61 5.33
C ASP A 403 -3.99 9.19 5.87
N TRP A 404 -4.14 10.52 5.84
CA TRP A 404 -5.29 11.22 6.37
C TRP A 404 -6.60 10.87 5.63
N ILE A 405 -6.54 10.77 4.30
CA ILE A 405 -7.68 10.37 3.45
C ILE A 405 -8.03 8.90 3.69
N LEU A 406 -7.03 8.02 3.68
CA LEU A 406 -7.23 6.59 3.88
C LEU A 406 -7.85 6.29 5.24
N GLU A 407 -7.37 6.91 6.32
CA GLU A 407 -7.94 6.72 7.66
C GLU A 407 -9.41 7.16 7.77
N ARG A 408 -9.86 8.08 6.91
CA ARG A 408 -11.27 8.50 6.84
C ARG A 408 -12.11 7.61 5.96
N ALA A 409 -11.53 7.08 4.89
CA ALA A 409 -12.16 6.08 4.05
C ALA A 409 -12.36 4.76 4.83
N GLU A 410 -11.35 4.32 5.59
CA GLU A 410 -11.41 3.15 6.49
C GLU A 410 -12.57 3.24 7.50
N LYS A 411 -12.73 4.40 8.15
CA LYS A 411 -13.81 4.62 9.13
C LYS A 411 -15.21 4.50 8.54
N ARG A 412 -15.34 4.71 7.23
CA ARG A 412 -16.61 4.77 6.49
C ARG A 412 -16.81 3.58 5.57
N ASN A 413 -15.89 2.61 5.58
CA ASN A 413 -15.83 1.48 4.64
C ASN A 413 -15.90 1.90 3.17
N ILE A 414 -15.21 2.99 2.83
CA ILE A 414 -15.02 3.45 1.46
C ILE A 414 -13.66 2.95 0.96
N PHE A 415 -13.62 2.44 -0.26
CA PHE A 415 -12.46 1.81 -0.87
C PHE A 415 -11.82 2.72 -1.93
N ILE A 416 -10.50 2.69 -2.02
CA ILE A 416 -9.71 3.58 -2.87
C ILE A 416 -9.03 2.78 -3.97
N GLN A 417 -9.34 3.08 -5.22
CA GLN A 417 -8.46 2.76 -6.34
C GLN A 417 -7.38 3.83 -6.44
N LEU A 418 -6.12 3.46 -6.23
CA LEU A 418 -5.01 4.40 -6.19
C LEU A 418 -4.21 4.34 -7.49
N LEU A 419 -4.30 5.40 -8.29
CA LEU A 419 -3.46 5.57 -9.48
C LEU A 419 -2.03 5.95 -9.10
N ILE A 420 -1.05 5.19 -9.58
CA ILE A 420 0.38 5.35 -9.25
C ILE A 420 1.13 6.24 -10.25
N VAL A 421 0.90 6.08 -11.55
CA VAL A 421 1.56 6.86 -12.60
C VAL A 421 0.51 7.49 -13.50
N ASN A 422 0.32 8.80 -13.39
CA ASN A 422 -0.56 9.52 -14.30
C ASN A 422 0.08 9.66 -15.70
N HIS A 423 -0.70 9.56 -16.76
CA HIS A 423 -0.22 9.46 -18.15
C HIS A 423 0.65 10.65 -18.55
N GLY A 424 0.26 11.87 -18.14
CA GLY A 424 0.98 13.11 -18.44
C GLY A 424 2.43 13.07 -17.98
N SER A 425 2.69 12.43 -16.82
CA SER A 425 4.03 12.28 -16.25
C SER A 425 5.02 11.56 -17.17
N VAL A 426 4.51 10.75 -18.09
CA VAL A 426 5.28 9.94 -19.05
C VAL A 426 4.78 10.18 -20.49
N SER A 427 4.34 11.40 -20.80
CA SER A 427 3.91 11.80 -22.13
C SER A 427 4.57 13.11 -22.57
N THR A 428 4.91 13.20 -23.87
CA THR A 428 5.38 14.46 -24.49
C THR A 428 4.38 15.05 -25.48
N TYR A 429 3.15 14.52 -25.59
CA TYR A 429 2.18 15.05 -26.54
C TYR A 429 0.79 15.28 -25.94
N CYS A 430 0.37 14.51 -24.94
CA CYS A 430 -0.91 14.68 -24.25
C CYS A 430 -0.67 15.03 -22.77
N ASP A 431 -1.34 16.07 -22.27
CA ASP A 431 -1.20 16.59 -20.90
C ASP A 431 0.27 16.56 -20.40
N GLN A 432 1.14 17.17 -21.20
CA GLN A 432 2.59 16.95 -21.18
C GLN A 432 3.22 17.37 -19.85
N GLU A 433 3.75 16.39 -19.09
CA GLU A 433 4.51 16.63 -17.86
C GLU A 433 5.92 16.02 -17.92
N TRP A 434 6.29 15.32 -19.00
CA TRP A 434 7.61 14.68 -19.15
C TRP A 434 8.79 15.66 -19.00
N GLN A 435 8.63 16.92 -19.41
CA GLN A 435 9.66 17.95 -19.27
C GLN A 435 10.02 18.25 -17.81
N ASP A 436 9.12 17.94 -16.87
CA ASP A 436 9.30 18.10 -15.43
C ASP A 436 9.39 16.75 -14.70
N ASN A 437 9.39 15.63 -15.41
CA ASN A 437 9.59 14.32 -14.82
C ASN A 437 11.02 14.21 -14.25
N PRO A 438 11.22 13.71 -13.00
CA PRO A 438 12.54 13.65 -12.37
C PRO A 438 13.51 12.65 -13.02
N TYR A 439 13.02 11.70 -13.82
CA TYR A 439 13.86 10.77 -14.58
C TYR A 439 14.44 11.40 -15.84
N ASN A 440 13.86 12.49 -16.33
CA ASN A 440 14.34 13.20 -17.51
C ASN A 440 15.72 13.83 -17.25
N ILE A 441 16.67 13.67 -18.17
CA ILE A 441 18.03 14.22 -18.09
C ILE A 441 18.05 15.73 -17.85
N LYS A 442 17.03 16.46 -18.35
CA LYS A 442 16.87 17.91 -18.13
C LYS A 442 16.72 18.28 -16.64
N ASN A 443 16.22 17.36 -15.83
CA ASN A 443 15.96 17.56 -14.40
C ASN A 443 16.99 16.87 -13.50
N GLY A 444 18.13 16.47 -14.06
CA GLY A 444 19.18 15.71 -13.35
C GLY A 444 18.96 14.20 -13.30
N GLY A 445 17.93 13.70 -14.01
CA GLY A 445 17.73 12.28 -14.26
C GLY A 445 18.68 11.73 -15.32
N PHE A 446 18.31 10.60 -15.91
CA PHE A 446 19.19 9.85 -16.82
C PHE A 446 18.46 9.29 -18.05
N LEU A 447 17.19 9.66 -18.25
CA LEU A 447 16.38 9.24 -19.39
C LEU A 447 16.23 10.36 -20.42
N ASN A 448 16.27 9.98 -21.70
CA ASN A 448 16.08 10.88 -22.83
C ASN A 448 14.62 10.95 -23.30
N SER A 449 13.84 9.89 -23.09
CA SER A 449 12.46 9.79 -23.55
C SER A 449 11.56 9.11 -22.50
N PRO A 450 10.24 9.37 -22.53
CA PRO A 450 9.30 8.73 -21.61
C PRO A 450 9.24 7.21 -21.77
N GLU A 451 9.49 6.67 -22.97
CA GLU A 451 9.54 5.23 -23.19
C GLU A 451 10.62 4.53 -22.36
N GLU A 452 11.76 5.21 -22.15
CA GLU A 452 12.84 4.64 -21.36
C GLU A 452 12.45 4.44 -19.89
N PHE A 453 11.39 5.08 -19.38
CA PHE A 453 10.85 4.81 -18.05
C PHE A 453 10.40 3.34 -17.92
N PHE A 454 9.92 2.76 -19.03
CA PHE A 454 9.42 1.38 -19.07
C PHE A 454 10.50 0.37 -19.44
N THR A 455 11.65 0.79 -19.99
CA THR A 455 12.68 -0.12 -20.50
C THR A 455 14.04 -0.03 -19.80
N ASP A 456 14.42 1.12 -19.24
CA ASP A 456 15.71 1.28 -18.56
C ASP A 456 15.70 0.58 -17.19
N GLU A 457 16.69 -0.28 -16.94
CA GLU A 457 16.79 -1.07 -15.71
C GLU A 457 16.95 -0.22 -14.44
N ARG A 458 17.61 0.94 -14.55
CA ARG A 458 17.76 1.88 -13.42
C ARG A 458 16.41 2.51 -13.11
N ALA A 459 15.63 2.88 -14.14
CA ALA A 459 14.29 3.43 -13.95
C ALA A 459 13.34 2.44 -13.29
N LYS A 460 13.32 1.19 -13.79
CA LYS A 460 12.53 0.10 -13.19
C LYS A 460 12.95 -0.18 -11.75
N THR A 461 14.26 -0.15 -11.45
CA THR A 461 14.78 -0.34 -10.09
C THR A 461 14.32 0.76 -9.13
N LEU A 462 14.41 2.04 -9.53
CA LEU A 462 13.92 3.16 -8.72
C LEU A 462 12.40 3.11 -8.54
N PHE A 463 11.65 2.74 -9.58
CA PHE A 463 10.21 2.59 -9.48
C PHE A 463 9.81 1.45 -8.51
N LYS A 464 10.53 0.32 -8.51
CA LYS A 464 10.34 -0.76 -7.52
C LYS A 464 10.62 -0.29 -6.08
N LYS A 465 11.63 0.58 -5.87
CA LYS A 465 11.87 1.21 -4.56
C LYS A 465 10.71 2.12 -4.14
N ARG A 466 10.12 2.87 -5.09
CA ARG A 466 8.92 3.69 -4.87
C ARG A 466 7.71 2.83 -4.49
N LEU A 467 7.46 1.75 -5.22
CA LEU A 467 6.41 0.78 -4.89
C LEU A 467 6.62 0.14 -3.52
N ARG A 468 7.87 -0.18 -3.14
CA ARG A 468 8.18 -0.67 -1.79
C ARG A 468 7.70 0.29 -0.72
N TYR A 469 7.92 1.60 -0.89
CA TYR A 469 7.45 2.62 0.06
C TYR A 469 5.92 2.75 0.07
N ILE A 470 5.27 2.69 -1.10
CA ILE A 470 3.81 2.74 -1.24
C ILE A 470 3.17 1.55 -0.49
N VAL A 471 3.63 0.33 -0.76
CA VAL A 471 3.14 -0.89 -0.09
C VAL A 471 3.43 -0.86 1.42
N ALA A 472 4.64 -0.44 1.82
CA ALA A 472 5.02 -0.30 3.23
C ALA A 472 4.05 0.59 4.03
N ARG A 473 3.60 1.67 3.41
CA ARG A 473 2.80 2.70 4.08
C ARG A 473 1.30 2.45 4.01
N TRP A 474 0.79 2.00 2.86
CA TRP A 474 -0.65 1.89 2.61
C TRP A 474 -1.16 0.48 2.33
N GLY A 475 -0.28 -0.46 1.98
CA GLY A 475 -0.66 -1.84 1.65
C GLY A 475 -1.29 -2.60 2.83
N TYR A 476 -1.15 -2.15 4.08
CA TYR A 476 -1.84 -2.82 5.18
C TYR A 476 -3.37 -2.71 5.11
N SER A 477 -3.91 -1.73 4.38
CA SER A 477 -5.32 -1.37 4.49
C SER A 477 -6.19 -2.13 3.50
N PRO A 478 -7.19 -2.90 3.96
CA PRO A 478 -8.18 -3.51 3.07
C PRO A 478 -8.98 -2.48 2.26
N ASN A 479 -8.99 -1.22 2.69
CA ASN A 479 -9.66 -0.12 2.01
C ASN A 479 -8.84 0.45 0.83
N ILE A 480 -7.61 -0.01 0.60
CA ILE A 480 -7.03 0.09 -0.74
C ILE A 480 -7.66 -1.02 -1.58
N PHE A 481 -8.41 -0.65 -2.61
CA PHE A 481 -9.02 -1.62 -3.54
C PHE A 481 -7.99 -2.20 -4.50
N SER A 482 -7.13 -1.34 -5.04
CA SER A 482 -6.18 -1.72 -6.07
C SER A 482 -5.04 -0.71 -6.27
N TRP A 483 -3.97 -1.21 -6.86
CA TRP A 483 -2.91 -0.42 -7.50
C TRP A 483 -3.23 -0.26 -8.98
N GLU A 484 -3.70 0.91 -9.40
CA GLU A 484 -3.77 1.26 -10.81
C GLU A 484 -2.41 1.80 -11.26
N LEU A 485 -1.65 1.02 -12.03
CA LEU A 485 -0.25 1.36 -12.31
C LEU A 485 -0.12 2.55 -13.24
N VAL A 486 -0.86 2.55 -14.35
CA VAL A 486 -0.84 3.62 -15.36
C VAL A 486 -2.26 3.84 -15.89
N ASN A 487 -2.76 5.08 -15.80
CA ASN A 487 -4.00 5.47 -16.44
C ASN A 487 -3.78 5.83 -17.91
N GLU A 488 -4.85 5.85 -18.70
CA GLU A 488 -4.88 6.30 -20.09
C GLU A 488 -3.65 5.83 -20.91
N MET A 489 -3.38 4.53 -20.88
CA MET A 489 -2.16 3.89 -21.41
C MET A 489 -1.91 4.11 -22.90
N ASN A 490 -2.89 4.59 -23.66
CA ASN A 490 -2.68 5.02 -25.04
C ASN A 490 -2.21 6.48 -25.20
N LEU A 491 -2.15 7.26 -24.12
CA LEU A 491 -1.75 8.67 -24.08
C LEU A 491 -0.31 8.91 -23.62
N ILE A 492 0.42 7.84 -23.33
CA ILE A 492 1.82 7.86 -22.87
C ILE A 492 2.83 7.72 -24.03
N GLY A 493 4.09 8.02 -23.75
CA GLY A 493 5.20 7.97 -24.71
C GLY A 493 5.42 9.29 -25.44
N ALA A 494 6.37 9.28 -26.37
CA ALA A 494 6.68 10.41 -27.23
C ALA A 494 5.68 10.57 -28.38
N SER A 495 4.79 9.59 -28.58
CA SER A 495 3.75 9.57 -29.61
C SER A 495 2.59 8.67 -29.21
N GLY A 496 1.42 8.88 -29.85
CA GLY A 496 0.23 8.02 -29.74
C GLY A 496 0.37 6.60 -30.28
N GLU A 497 1.59 6.13 -30.53
CA GLU A 497 1.88 4.80 -31.07
C GLU A 497 2.64 3.91 -30.07
N PHE A 498 3.12 4.45 -28.95
CA PHE A 498 3.93 3.69 -27.99
C PHE A 498 3.19 2.48 -27.41
N TYR A 499 1.92 2.66 -27.03
CA TYR A 499 1.11 1.64 -26.36
C TYR A 499 0.85 0.38 -27.20
N LYS A 500 1.03 0.47 -28.53
CA LYS A 500 0.87 -0.66 -29.45
C LYS A 500 2.06 -1.62 -29.41
N LYS A 501 3.17 -1.20 -28.79
CA LYS A 501 4.36 -2.03 -28.61
C LYS A 501 4.18 -2.95 -27.41
N ASN A 502 4.74 -4.16 -27.49
CA ASN A 502 4.77 -5.13 -26.38
C ASN A 502 5.74 -4.73 -25.23
N ILE A 503 6.07 -3.44 -25.11
CA ILE A 503 6.91 -2.92 -24.02
C ILE A 503 6.09 -2.81 -22.75
N LEU A 504 4.88 -2.27 -22.85
CA LEU A 504 4.03 -2.01 -21.69
C LEU A 504 3.60 -3.30 -21.01
N ALA A 505 3.20 -4.34 -21.76
CA ALA A 505 2.84 -5.63 -21.16
C ALA A 505 4.03 -6.32 -20.46
N LYS A 506 5.25 -6.25 -21.03
CA LYS A 506 6.45 -6.76 -20.35
C LYS A 506 6.74 -6.02 -19.03
N TRP A 507 6.58 -4.70 -19.05
CA TRP A 507 6.74 -3.89 -17.85
C TRP A 507 5.68 -4.23 -16.79
N TYR A 508 4.41 -4.37 -17.17
CA TYR A 508 3.33 -4.79 -16.25
C TYR A 508 3.60 -6.17 -15.64
N ALA A 509 4.08 -7.13 -16.43
CA ALA A 509 4.43 -8.46 -15.92
C ALA A 509 5.55 -8.37 -14.87
N GLU A 510 6.63 -7.62 -15.15
CA GLU A 510 7.75 -7.47 -14.24
C GLU A 510 7.38 -6.72 -12.94
N ILE A 511 6.56 -5.67 -13.05
CA ILE A 511 6.10 -4.90 -11.90
C ILE A 511 5.08 -5.69 -11.08
N GLY A 512 4.17 -6.41 -11.73
CA GLY A 512 3.22 -7.30 -11.06
C GLY A 512 3.91 -8.41 -10.28
N ASP A 513 4.92 -9.07 -10.88
CA ASP A 513 5.74 -10.09 -10.20
C ASP A 513 6.51 -9.52 -9.00
N TYR A 514 6.87 -8.23 -9.05
CA TYR A 514 7.50 -7.56 -7.93
C TYR A 514 6.50 -7.21 -6.82
N LEU A 515 5.33 -6.67 -7.17
CA LEU A 515 4.26 -6.37 -6.20
C LEU A 515 3.82 -7.62 -5.45
N ALA A 516 3.61 -8.74 -6.14
CA ALA A 516 3.27 -10.03 -5.53
C ALA A 516 4.31 -10.51 -4.49
N LYS A 517 5.57 -10.04 -4.56
CA LYS A 517 6.61 -10.37 -3.57
C LYS A 517 6.58 -9.48 -2.33
N ILE A 518 6.18 -8.21 -2.47
CA ILE A 518 6.27 -7.22 -1.39
C ILE A 518 4.94 -6.90 -0.72
N ASP A 519 3.82 -7.21 -1.38
CA ASP A 519 2.46 -7.01 -0.91
C ASP A 519 1.82 -8.37 -0.58
N PRO A 520 1.91 -8.86 0.67
CA PRO A 520 1.43 -10.19 1.03
C PRO A 520 -0.09 -10.30 1.08
N TRP A 521 -0.81 -9.18 0.96
CA TRP A 521 -2.27 -9.15 0.85
C TRP A 521 -2.74 -9.20 -0.60
N ASN A 522 -1.82 -9.10 -1.56
CA ASN A 522 -2.08 -9.24 -2.99
C ASN A 522 -3.19 -8.28 -3.48
N HIS A 523 -3.06 -6.98 -3.19
CA HIS A 523 -3.98 -5.99 -3.74
C HIS A 523 -4.06 -6.12 -5.26
N MET A 524 -5.27 -5.92 -5.79
CA MET A 524 -5.49 -6.05 -7.23
C MET A 524 -4.68 -5.01 -8.02
N ILE A 525 -4.28 -5.37 -9.23
CA ILE A 525 -3.50 -4.53 -10.14
C ILE A 525 -4.28 -4.26 -11.42
N THR A 526 -4.27 -3.02 -11.88
CA THR A 526 -4.87 -2.65 -13.17
C THR A 526 -4.14 -1.48 -13.86
N GLY A 527 -4.67 -1.09 -15.01
CA GLY A 527 -4.45 0.15 -15.73
C GLY A 527 -5.66 0.40 -16.63
N HIS A 528 -5.71 1.54 -17.33
CA HIS A 528 -6.83 1.79 -18.23
C HIS A 528 -6.45 2.43 -19.57
N TYR A 529 -7.33 2.31 -20.57
CA TYR A 529 -7.22 2.97 -21.87
C TYR A 529 -8.38 3.93 -22.08
N THR A 530 -8.18 4.98 -22.89
CA THR A 530 -9.26 5.90 -23.28
C THR A 530 -10.12 5.39 -24.43
N ILE A 531 -9.71 4.27 -25.02
CA ILE A 531 -10.28 3.67 -26.22
C ILE A 531 -10.50 2.17 -26.03
N LEU A 532 -11.34 1.59 -26.89
CA LEU A 532 -11.45 0.14 -27.02
C LEU A 532 -10.20 -0.41 -27.72
N TYR A 533 -9.35 -1.10 -26.97
CA TYR A 533 -8.11 -1.67 -27.47
C TYR A 533 -7.88 -3.08 -26.94
N ASP A 534 -7.54 -4.00 -27.83
CA ASP A 534 -7.26 -5.41 -27.50
C ASP A 534 -5.83 -5.55 -26.94
N SER A 535 -5.63 -5.04 -25.72
CA SER A 535 -4.31 -4.94 -25.10
C SER A 535 -3.80 -6.27 -24.57
N ASP A 536 -2.53 -6.56 -24.82
CA ASP A 536 -1.83 -7.68 -24.18
C ASP A 536 -1.63 -7.47 -22.68
N VAL A 537 -1.63 -6.22 -22.18
CA VAL A 537 -1.59 -5.91 -20.74
C VAL A 537 -2.77 -6.57 -20.02
N PHE A 538 -3.97 -6.44 -20.56
CA PHE A 538 -5.18 -7.03 -19.97
C PHE A 538 -5.27 -8.54 -20.09
N LYS A 539 -4.37 -9.19 -20.84
CA LYS A 539 -4.27 -10.66 -20.94
C LYS A 539 -3.31 -11.26 -19.90
N LEU A 540 -2.50 -10.43 -19.24
CA LEU A 540 -1.52 -10.88 -18.24
C LEU A 540 -2.21 -11.42 -16.98
N PRO A 541 -1.71 -12.48 -16.35
CA PRO A 541 -2.26 -12.96 -15.07
C PRO A 541 -2.04 -11.96 -13.92
N GLN A 542 -1.06 -11.06 -14.03
CA GLN A 542 -0.78 -10.02 -13.03
C GLN A 542 -1.76 -8.84 -13.06
N VAL A 543 -2.67 -8.77 -14.04
CA VAL A 543 -3.64 -7.67 -14.16
C VAL A 543 -5.03 -8.25 -13.86
N ASP A 544 -5.68 -7.79 -12.80
CA ASP A 544 -6.85 -8.46 -12.24
C ASP A 544 -8.15 -8.09 -12.95
N TYR A 545 -8.27 -6.85 -13.40
CA TYR A 545 -9.50 -6.33 -14.04
C TYR A 545 -9.19 -5.28 -15.10
N VAL A 546 -10.20 -4.98 -15.92
CA VAL A 546 -10.09 -4.12 -17.11
C VAL A 546 -10.85 -2.82 -16.92
N LEU A 547 -10.17 -1.72 -17.21
CA LEU A 547 -10.74 -0.38 -17.16
C LEU A 547 -10.69 0.31 -18.52
N THR A 548 -11.69 1.13 -18.81
CA THR A 548 -11.76 1.93 -20.03
C THR A 548 -12.56 3.21 -19.78
N ASN A 549 -12.24 4.30 -20.47
CA ASN A 549 -13.05 5.53 -20.40
C ASN A 549 -14.29 5.41 -21.30
N ALA A 550 -15.37 6.11 -20.95
CA ALA A 550 -16.61 6.16 -21.73
C ALA A 550 -16.92 7.58 -22.21
N TYR A 551 -15.90 8.33 -22.63
CA TYR A 551 -16.11 9.59 -23.33
C TYR A 551 -16.67 9.35 -24.74
N TYR A 552 -17.70 10.10 -25.12
CA TYR A 552 -18.44 9.89 -26.36
C TYR A 552 -18.73 11.20 -27.12
N GLY A 553 -19.13 11.05 -28.39
CA GLY A 553 -19.54 12.19 -29.22
C GLY A 553 -20.89 12.72 -28.80
N VAL A 554 -20.91 13.77 -27.98
CA VAL A 554 -22.15 14.32 -27.35
C VAL A 554 -23.23 14.78 -28.33
N ASN A 555 -22.90 14.97 -29.61
CA ASN A 555 -23.84 15.41 -30.66
C ASN A 555 -24.45 14.26 -31.47
N ASN A 556 -23.87 13.07 -31.43
CA ASN A 556 -24.22 11.95 -32.32
C ASN A 556 -24.23 10.58 -31.64
N ASP A 557 -24.07 10.55 -30.32
CA ASP A 557 -24.00 9.34 -29.51
C ASP A 557 -24.50 9.64 -28.08
N ASN A 558 -24.60 8.61 -27.24
CA ASN A 558 -25.03 8.76 -25.85
C ASN A 558 -24.29 7.81 -24.90
N ILE A 559 -24.27 8.13 -23.61
CA ILE A 559 -23.59 7.35 -22.59
C ILE A 559 -24.07 5.88 -22.53
N VAL A 560 -25.37 5.63 -22.71
CA VAL A 560 -25.92 4.27 -22.60
C VAL A 560 -25.38 3.37 -23.72
N ASP A 561 -25.36 3.87 -24.96
CA ASP A 561 -24.84 3.12 -26.10
C ASP A 561 -23.30 3.01 -26.06
N ALA A 562 -22.59 4.00 -25.53
CA ALA A 562 -21.16 3.90 -25.26
C ALA A 562 -20.85 2.77 -24.26
N LEU A 563 -21.56 2.72 -23.14
CA LEU A 563 -21.39 1.68 -22.12
C LEU A 563 -21.72 0.28 -22.65
N LYS A 564 -22.76 0.12 -23.49
CA LYS A 564 -23.05 -1.16 -24.16
C LYS A 564 -21.90 -1.64 -25.03
N ARG A 565 -21.32 -0.75 -25.85
CA ARG A 565 -20.17 -1.12 -26.70
C ARG A 565 -18.96 -1.51 -25.87
N ILE A 566 -18.71 -0.81 -24.77
CA ILE A 566 -17.62 -1.10 -23.84
C ILE A 566 -17.81 -2.45 -23.16
N SER A 567 -19.01 -2.75 -22.66
CA SER A 567 -19.25 -4.03 -21.97
C SER A 567 -19.08 -5.23 -22.89
N ILE A 568 -19.59 -5.14 -24.13
CA ILE A 568 -19.44 -6.18 -25.15
C ILE A 568 -17.96 -6.35 -25.53
N PHE A 569 -17.23 -5.25 -25.71
CA PHE A 569 -15.83 -5.32 -26.11
C PHE A 569 -14.96 -5.93 -25.00
N ASN A 570 -15.09 -5.46 -23.76
CA ASN A 570 -14.22 -5.85 -22.64
C ASN A 570 -14.49 -7.27 -22.12
N ALA A 571 -15.69 -7.84 -22.35
CA ALA A 571 -15.99 -9.23 -22.00
C ALA A 571 -14.99 -10.24 -22.58
N ARG A 572 -14.31 -9.91 -23.69
CA ARG A 572 -13.28 -10.76 -24.33
C ARG A 572 -12.09 -11.09 -23.43
N PHE A 573 -11.79 -10.23 -22.44
CA PHE A 573 -10.64 -10.42 -21.56
C PHE A 573 -10.92 -11.42 -20.44
N ASN A 574 -12.18 -11.85 -20.27
CA ASN A 574 -12.59 -12.82 -19.25
C ASN A 574 -12.13 -12.41 -17.84
N LYS A 575 -12.30 -11.13 -17.52
CA LYS A 575 -11.95 -10.48 -16.26
C LYS A 575 -13.06 -9.51 -15.86
N PRO A 576 -13.16 -9.12 -14.58
CA PRO A 576 -14.06 -8.03 -14.20
C PRO A 576 -13.71 -6.79 -15.00
N HIS A 577 -14.72 -6.02 -15.38
CA HIS A 577 -14.49 -4.77 -16.10
C HIS A 577 -15.52 -3.72 -15.73
N PHE A 578 -15.12 -2.46 -15.76
CA PHE A 578 -15.99 -1.29 -15.59
C PHE A 578 -15.31 -0.05 -16.17
N VAL A 579 -15.96 1.10 -16.01
CA VAL A 579 -15.50 2.37 -16.59
C VAL A 579 -14.93 3.28 -15.52
N SER A 580 -13.68 3.72 -15.71
CA SER A 580 -12.92 4.58 -14.77
C SER A 580 -13.22 6.07 -14.93
N GLU A 581 -13.67 6.50 -16.11
CA GLU A 581 -14.03 7.89 -16.37
C GLU A 581 -15.17 8.01 -17.37
N TYR A 582 -16.14 8.87 -17.07
CA TYR A 582 -17.18 9.29 -18.01
C TYR A 582 -17.82 10.63 -17.62
N GLY A 583 -18.65 11.18 -18.53
CA GLY A 583 -19.39 12.43 -18.36
C GLY A 583 -19.18 13.34 -19.56
N GLY A 584 -19.98 13.18 -20.61
CA GLY A 584 -19.78 13.82 -21.91
C GLY A 584 -18.49 13.35 -22.60
N ASN A 585 -17.62 14.29 -22.95
CA ASN A 585 -16.28 14.02 -23.49
C ASN A 585 -15.18 14.59 -22.57
N TRP A 586 -13.91 14.42 -22.95
CA TRP A 586 -12.74 14.90 -22.19
C TRP A 586 -12.75 16.42 -21.91
N ASN A 587 -13.48 17.19 -22.73
CA ASN A 587 -13.71 18.63 -22.62
C ASN A 587 -15.15 18.97 -22.17
N ALA A 588 -15.79 18.04 -21.46
CA ALA A 588 -17.17 18.13 -20.96
C ALA A 588 -18.27 18.13 -22.04
N GLY A 589 -19.51 18.22 -21.58
CA GLY A 589 -20.69 18.55 -22.37
C GLY A 589 -21.45 19.72 -21.74
N PRO A 590 -22.63 20.08 -22.28
CA PRO A 590 -23.53 21.03 -21.61
C PRO A 590 -23.85 20.58 -20.18
N GLU A 591 -24.03 21.51 -19.24
CA GLU A 591 -24.28 21.17 -17.83
C GLU A 591 -25.47 20.22 -17.64
N SER A 592 -26.57 20.43 -18.38
CA SER A 592 -27.75 19.56 -18.29
C SER A 592 -27.43 18.11 -18.72
N LEU A 593 -26.53 17.94 -19.69
CA LEU A 593 -26.08 16.63 -20.15
C LEU A 593 -25.24 15.97 -19.08
N LEU A 594 -24.35 16.71 -18.42
CA LEU A 594 -23.51 16.19 -17.35
C LEU A 594 -24.33 15.72 -16.14
N ASP A 595 -25.34 16.51 -15.74
CA ASP A 595 -26.25 16.14 -14.67
C ASP A 595 -27.04 14.87 -15.02
N ALA A 596 -27.47 14.74 -16.28
CA ALA A 596 -28.14 13.54 -16.79
C ALA A 596 -27.19 12.34 -16.91
N ASP A 597 -25.94 12.56 -17.31
CA ASP A 597 -24.95 11.52 -17.49
C ASP A 597 -24.67 10.81 -16.17
N ILE A 598 -24.59 11.53 -15.04
CA ILE A 598 -24.43 10.87 -13.72
C ILE A 598 -25.50 9.79 -13.56
N HIS A 599 -26.78 10.16 -13.69
CA HIS A 599 -27.91 9.24 -13.59
C HIS A 599 -27.84 8.12 -14.63
N ASN A 600 -27.75 8.47 -15.91
CA ASN A 600 -27.81 7.49 -17.00
C ASN A 600 -26.61 6.52 -16.97
N GLY A 601 -25.43 6.99 -16.60
CA GLY A 601 -24.21 6.19 -16.52
C GLY A 601 -24.28 5.15 -15.41
N ILE A 602 -24.69 5.53 -14.20
CA ILE A 602 -24.77 4.59 -13.07
C ILE A 602 -25.88 3.55 -13.25
N TRP A 603 -27.04 3.95 -13.81
CA TRP A 603 -28.16 3.04 -14.07
C TRP A 603 -27.87 2.10 -15.24
N ALA A 604 -27.32 2.62 -16.35
CA ALA A 604 -26.91 1.78 -17.47
C ALA A 604 -25.79 0.83 -17.07
N GLY A 605 -24.78 1.32 -16.37
CA GLY A 605 -23.65 0.51 -15.94
C GLY A 605 -24.08 -0.64 -15.02
N SER A 606 -25.02 -0.39 -14.12
CA SER A 606 -25.57 -1.40 -13.23
C SER A 606 -26.55 -2.38 -13.92
N HIS A 607 -27.02 -2.09 -15.12
CA HIS A 607 -27.81 -3.02 -15.94
C HIS A 607 -27.01 -3.61 -17.12
N LEU A 608 -25.68 -3.53 -17.02
CA LEU A 608 -24.72 -4.18 -17.89
C LEU A 608 -23.84 -5.11 -17.03
N PRO A 609 -23.11 -6.05 -17.65
CA PRO A 609 -22.24 -7.00 -16.93
C PRO A 609 -20.95 -6.34 -16.43
N PHE A 610 -21.01 -5.10 -15.92
CA PHE A 610 -19.89 -4.46 -15.26
C PHE A 610 -19.76 -4.94 -13.80
N ALA A 611 -18.53 -4.90 -13.33
CA ALA A 611 -18.14 -5.29 -11.98
C ALA A 611 -18.40 -4.19 -10.93
N ALA A 612 -18.63 -2.95 -11.38
CA ALA A 612 -18.84 -1.75 -10.57
C ALA A 612 -19.71 -0.75 -11.34
N SER A 613 -20.24 0.27 -10.65
CA SER A 613 -20.76 1.45 -11.35
C SER A 613 -19.63 2.17 -12.10
N PRO A 614 -19.87 2.70 -13.31
CA PRO A 614 -18.97 3.65 -13.95
C PRO A 614 -18.62 4.82 -13.01
N LEU A 615 -17.39 5.32 -13.07
CA LEU A 615 -16.94 6.42 -12.22
C LEU A 615 -17.07 7.76 -12.95
N TYR A 616 -17.95 8.62 -12.45
CA TYR A 616 -18.18 9.94 -13.04
C TYR A 616 -16.98 10.86 -12.77
N TRP A 617 -16.49 11.54 -13.82
CA TRP A 617 -15.24 12.32 -13.76
C TRP A 617 -15.38 13.65 -13.02
N TRP A 618 -16.48 14.36 -13.23
CA TRP A 618 -16.64 15.75 -12.80
C TRP A 618 -17.11 15.87 -11.34
N HIS A 619 -16.34 15.35 -10.37
CA HIS A 619 -16.74 15.34 -8.94
C HIS A 619 -17.14 16.71 -8.39
N ASN A 620 -16.49 17.80 -8.81
CA ASN A 620 -16.88 19.16 -8.40
C ASN A 620 -18.33 19.53 -8.82
N ASN A 621 -18.87 18.92 -9.88
CA ASN A 621 -20.29 19.07 -10.24
C ASN A 621 -21.21 18.41 -9.20
N ILE A 622 -20.82 17.24 -8.68
CA ILE A 622 -21.57 16.53 -7.64
C ILE A 622 -21.60 17.38 -6.37
N GLU A 623 -20.45 17.91 -5.98
CA GLU A 623 -20.29 18.80 -4.82
C GLU A 623 -21.11 20.08 -4.95
N GLU A 624 -20.97 20.82 -6.06
CA GLU A 624 -21.63 22.12 -6.24
C GLU A 624 -23.16 21.98 -6.25
N LYS A 625 -23.68 20.91 -6.86
CA LYS A 625 -25.12 20.72 -7.05
C LYS A 625 -25.76 19.74 -6.06
N ASN A 626 -24.98 19.18 -5.13
CA ASN A 626 -25.41 18.16 -4.18
C ASN A 626 -26.13 16.97 -4.86
N LEU A 627 -25.47 16.36 -5.85
CA LEU A 627 -26.06 15.30 -6.69
C LEU A 627 -25.88 13.88 -6.12
N TYR A 628 -25.38 13.76 -4.90
CA TYR A 628 -25.16 12.50 -4.18
C TYR A 628 -26.41 11.60 -4.08
N PHE A 629 -27.60 12.19 -4.08
CA PHE A 629 -28.86 11.44 -4.01
C PHE A 629 -29.04 10.45 -5.18
N LEU A 630 -28.40 10.70 -6.34
CA LEU A 630 -28.42 9.78 -7.48
C LEU A 630 -27.74 8.44 -7.14
N TYR A 631 -26.60 8.48 -6.44
CA TYR A 631 -25.92 7.28 -5.95
C TYR A 631 -26.73 6.57 -4.88
N LYS A 632 -27.35 7.31 -3.97
CA LYS A 632 -28.26 6.74 -2.96
C LYS A 632 -29.41 5.98 -3.60
N ALA A 633 -29.99 6.54 -4.67
CA ALA A 633 -31.08 5.92 -5.39
C ALA A 633 -30.65 4.56 -5.98
N LEU A 634 -29.49 4.54 -6.64
CA LEU A 634 -28.91 3.31 -7.18
C LEU A 634 -28.54 2.32 -6.07
N ALA A 635 -27.88 2.76 -5.00
CA ALA A 635 -27.44 1.89 -3.91
C ALA A 635 -28.62 1.23 -3.19
N ASN A 636 -29.75 1.94 -3.04
CA ASN A 636 -30.99 1.35 -2.53
C ASN A 636 -31.55 0.28 -3.48
N TYR A 637 -31.52 0.54 -4.80
CA TYR A 637 -31.92 -0.46 -5.80
C TYR A 637 -30.95 -1.64 -5.83
N MET A 638 -29.64 -1.44 -5.68
CA MET A 638 -28.66 -2.53 -5.69
C MET A 638 -28.57 -3.28 -4.36
N ALA A 639 -29.23 -2.78 -3.31
CA ALA A 639 -29.28 -3.46 -2.03
C ALA A 639 -29.84 -4.87 -2.19
N LEU A 640 -29.11 -5.85 -1.64
CA LEU A 640 -29.42 -7.29 -1.70
C LEU A 640 -29.23 -7.95 -3.08
N GLU A 641 -28.73 -7.25 -4.10
CA GLU A 641 -28.39 -7.87 -5.39
C GLU A 641 -27.03 -8.56 -5.32
N ASN A 642 -26.98 -9.79 -4.80
CA ASN A 642 -25.76 -10.60 -4.83
C ASN A 642 -25.60 -11.32 -6.19
N ARG A 643 -24.75 -10.77 -7.06
CA ARG A 643 -24.50 -11.33 -8.40
C ARG A 643 -23.71 -12.64 -8.39
N LEU A 644 -23.12 -13.03 -7.26
CA LEU A 644 -22.44 -14.32 -7.08
C LEU A 644 -23.41 -15.45 -6.73
N GLU A 645 -24.59 -15.13 -6.19
CA GLU A 645 -25.63 -16.13 -5.86
C GLU A 645 -26.55 -16.39 -7.04
N VAL A 646 -26.93 -15.34 -7.77
CA VAL A 646 -27.80 -15.45 -8.94
C VAL A 646 -27.08 -14.90 -10.16
N LYS A 647 -26.70 -15.80 -11.06
CA LYS A 647 -25.99 -15.49 -12.29
C LYS A 647 -26.93 -14.84 -13.31
N VAL A 648 -27.02 -13.51 -13.27
CA VAL A 648 -27.75 -12.72 -14.26
C VAL A 648 -26.90 -12.48 -15.50
N GLU A 649 -27.54 -12.48 -16.67
CA GLU A 649 -26.94 -12.24 -17.97
C GLU A 649 -27.77 -11.24 -18.79
N PRO A 650 -27.16 -10.50 -19.74
CA PRO A 650 -27.91 -9.62 -20.63
C PRO A 650 -29.01 -10.38 -21.37
N LYS A 651 -30.23 -9.83 -21.38
CA LYS A 651 -31.39 -10.45 -22.02
C LYS A 651 -32.27 -9.43 -22.72
N ASN A 652 -32.89 -9.86 -23.82
CA ASN A 652 -33.90 -9.05 -24.49
C ASN A 652 -35.27 -9.24 -23.84
N ILE A 653 -36.05 -8.17 -23.79
CA ILE A 653 -37.46 -8.17 -23.38
C ILE A 653 -38.31 -7.57 -24.50
N THR A 654 -39.61 -7.85 -24.49
CA THR A 654 -40.54 -7.21 -25.43
C THR A 654 -41.38 -6.18 -24.70
N ILE A 655 -41.50 -4.98 -25.28
CA ILE A 655 -42.40 -3.94 -24.80
C ILE A 655 -43.39 -3.63 -25.93
N SER A 656 -44.67 -3.64 -25.61
CA SER A 656 -45.76 -3.33 -26.55
C SER A 656 -46.67 -2.26 -25.95
N GLY A 657 -47.38 -1.50 -26.79
CA GLY A 657 -48.27 -0.41 -26.34
C GLY A 657 -47.98 0.93 -27.02
N GLU A 658 -48.58 2.00 -26.49
CA GLU A 658 -48.43 3.36 -27.03
C GLU A 658 -46.96 3.81 -27.02
N ALA A 659 -46.47 4.28 -28.17
CA ALA A 659 -45.09 4.78 -28.35
C ALA A 659 -43.98 3.80 -27.90
N SER A 660 -44.24 2.49 -27.96
CA SER A 660 -43.28 1.43 -27.58
C SER A 660 -41.98 1.46 -28.37
N ASP A 661 -41.96 2.07 -29.56
CA ASP A 661 -40.76 2.31 -30.38
C ASP A 661 -39.77 3.30 -29.75
N LYS A 662 -40.26 4.19 -28.88
CA LYS A 662 -39.47 5.22 -28.17
C LYS A 662 -38.93 4.73 -26.82
N ILE A 663 -39.46 3.62 -26.31
CA ILE A 663 -39.02 3.01 -25.06
C ILE A 663 -37.78 2.16 -25.34
N LYS A 664 -36.75 2.36 -24.54
CA LYS A 664 -35.54 1.52 -24.52
C LYS A 664 -35.40 0.87 -23.16
N TYR A 665 -34.57 -0.16 -23.12
CA TYR A 665 -34.29 -0.89 -21.90
C TYR A 665 -32.87 -1.44 -21.85
N LEU A 666 -32.44 -1.72 -20.62
CA LEU A 666 -31.35 -2.64 -20.33
C LEU A 666 -31.88 -3.69 -19.36
N CYS A 667 -31.58 -4.97 -19.61
CA CYS A 667 -32.12 -6.07 -18.83
C CYS A 667 -31.04 -7.11 -18.55
N MET A 668 -30.90 -7.46 -17.28
CA MET A 668 -30.06 -8.55 -16.78
C MET A 668 -30.98 -9.59 -16.13
N SER A 669 -30.94 -10.83 -16.59
CA SER A 669 -31.91 -11.86 -16.20
C SER A 669 -31.26 -13.21 -15.97
N ALA A 670 -31.83 -13.94 -15.02
CA ALA A 670 -31.62 -15.34 -14.71
C ALA A 670 -32.99 -16.05 -14.65
N GLU A 671 -33.01 -17.35 -14.39
CA GLU A 671 -34.26 -18.13 -14.35
C GLU A 671 -35.26 -17.67 -13.28
N THR A 672 -34.77 -17.10 -12.17
CA THR A 672 -35.58 -16.70 -11.00
C THR A 672 -35.51 -15.21 -10.68
N ARG A 673 -34.67 -14.44 -11.37
CA ARG A 673 -34.37 -13.03 -11.07
C ARG A 673 -34.25 -12.24 -12.37
N THR A 674 -34.90 -11.09 -12.48
CA THR A 674 -34.70 -10.15 -13.59
C THR A 674 -34.61 -8.72 -13.08
N LEU A 675 -33.62 -7.99 -13.57
CA LEU A 675 -33.38 -6.57 -13.32
C LEU A 675 -33.56 -5.82 -14.65
N ILE A 676 -34.41 -4.81 -14.67
CA ILE A 676 -34.72 -4.04 -15.89
C ILE A 676 -34.63 -2.56 -15.57
N TRP A 677 -33.95 -1.79 -16.41
CA TRP A 677 -34.07 -0.34 -16.43
C TRP A 677 -34.75 0.09 -17.72
N ILE A 678 -35.86 0.83 -17.61
CA ILE A 678 -36.67 1.34 -18.72
C ILE A 678 -36.41 2.83 -18.85
N TYR A 679 -36.01 3.29 -20.05
CA TYR A 679 -35.63 4.68 -20.30
C TYR A 679 -36.09 5.16 -21.68
N GLY A 680 -36.12 6.48 -21.88
CA GLY A 680 -36.38 7.12 -23.18
C GLY A 680 -35.09 7.55 -23.85
N GLN A 681 -34.84 7.13 -25.09
CA GLN A 681 -33.63 7.52 -25.83
C GLN A 681 -33.52 9.04 -26.03
N ASP A 682 -34.66 9.71 -26.19
CA ASP A 682 -34.78 11.16 -26.38
C ASP A 682 -34.64 11.97 -25.07
N ARG A 683 -34.41 11.31 -23.94
CA ARG A 683 -34.38 11.93 -22.59
C ARG A 683 -33.01 11.81 -21.91
N LEU A 684 -31.98 11.41 -22.64
CA LEU A 684 -30.66 11.15 -22.06
C LEU A 684 -29.80 12.40 -21.84
N ASN A 685 -30.22 13.58 -22.32
CA ASN A 685 -29.42 14.81 -22.33
C ASN A 685 -29.79 15.85 -21.26
N ARG A 686 -30.78 15.56 -20.42
CA ARG A 686 -31.18 16.36 -19.26
C ARG A 686 -31.96 15.51 -18.26
N LEU A 687 -32.03 15.99 -17.02
CA LEU A 687 -32.94 15.42 -16.02
C LEU A 687 -34.42 15.58 -16.46
N PRO A 688 -35.30 14.66 -16.06
CA PRO A 688 -36.71 14.69 -16.43
C PRO A 688 -37.45 15.85 -15.76
N GLN A 689 -38.46 16.37 -16.46
CA GLN A 689 -39.35 17.42 -15.96
C GLN A 689 -40.77 16.86 -15.83
N ASP A 690 -41.54 17.36 -14.87
CA ASP A 690 -42.91 16.88 -14.66
C ASP A 690 -43.85 17.19 -15.84
N SER A 691 -43.49 18.16 -16.69
CA SER A 691 -44.18 18.47 -17.95
C SER A 691 -43.82 17.55 -19.12
N ASP A 692 -42.87 16.63 -18.96
CA ASP A 692 -42.47 15.73 -20.03
C ASP A 692 -43.64 14.80 -20.41
N PRO A 693 -43.84 14.47 -21.71
CA PRO A 693 -44.83 13.50 -22.12
C PRO A 693 -44.61 12.15 -21.43
N TYR A 694 -45.66 11.33 -21.30
CA TYR A 694 -45.51 9.96 -20.82
C TYR A 694 -44.42 9.21 -21.61
N LEU A 695 -43.46 8.62 -20.91
CA LEU A 695 -42.49 7.69 -21.46
C LEU A 695 -43.18 6.35 -21.71
N THR A 696 -44.00 5.93 -20.75
CA THR A 696 -44.78 4.71 -20.80
C THR A 696 -46.24 5.07 -20.53
N LYS A 697 -47.13 4.59 -21.39
CA LYS A 697 -48.57 4.74 -21.24
C LYS A 697 -49.27 3.51 -21.82
N ASN A 698 -50.06 2.80 -21.03
CA ASN A 698 -50.72 1.55 -21.46
C ASN A 698 -49.74 0.55 -22.11
N CYS A 699 -48.49 0.48 -21.62
CA CYS A 699 -47.46 -0.40 -22.16
C CYS A 699 -47.36 -1.73 -21.38
N VAL A 700 -47.18 -2.85 -22.07
CA VAL A 700 -46.98 -4.17 -21.47
C VAL A 700 -45.55 -4.64 -21.70
N CYS A 701 -44.90 -5.11 -20.64
CA CYS A 701 -43.58 -5.75 -20.68
C CYS A 701 -43.74 -7.28 -20.64
N THR A 702 -43.00 -7.96 -21.51
CA THR A 702 -42.93 -9.41 -21.61
C THR A 702 -41.51 -9.89 -21.33
N VAL A 703 -41.38 -10.76 -20.33
CA VAL A 703 -40.12 -11.42 -19.96
C VAL A 703 -40.27 -12.93 -20.15
N GLU A 704 -39.49 -13.48 -21.08
CA GLU A 704 -39.49 -14.92 -21.38
C GLU A 704 -38.41 -15.65 -20.58
N GLY A 705 -38.43 -16.99 -20.57
CA GLY A 705 -37.35 -17.82 -20.02
C GLY A 705 -37.19 -17.74 -18.50
N LEU A 706 -38.29 -17.45 -17.80
CA LEU A 706 -38.39 -17.55 -16.34
C LEU A 706 -39.04 -18.89 -16.00
N ILE A 707 -38.58 -19.54 -14.94
CA ILE A 707 -39.23 -20.78 -14.50
C ILE A 707 -40.66 -20.51 -13.99
N PRO A 708 -41.61 -21.44 -14.17
CA PRO A 708 -42.95 -21.25 -13.62
C PRO A 708 -42.96 -21.09 -12.10
N GLY A 709 -43.89 -20.26 -11.60
CA GLY A 709 -44.12 -20.03 -10.17
C GLY A 709 -44.66 -18.64 -9.86
N ASP A 710 -44.71 -18.31 -8.57
CA ASP A 710 -45.14 -17.00 -8.10
C ASP A 710 -43.96 -16.02 -8.08
N TYR A 711 -44.19 -14.82 -8.59
CA TYR A 711 -43.19 -13.76 -8.69
C TYR A 711 -43.68 -12.49 -8.04
N VAL A 712 -42.73 -11.75 -7.47
CA VAL A 712 -42.90 -10.36 -7.06
C VAL A 712 -42.25 -9.46 -8.11
N ILE A 713 -42.97 -8.41 -8.49
CA ILE A 713 -42.48 -7.30 -9.30
C ILE A 713 -42.42 -6.06 -8.42
N GLU A 714 -41.26 -5.42 -8.34
CA GLU A 714 -41.09 -4.13 -7.70
C GLU A 714 -40.75 -3.09 -8.76
N PHE A 715 -41.48 -1.97 -8.75
CA PHE A 715 -41.21 -0.81 -9.59
C PHE A 715 -40.53 0.26 -8.75
N TRP A 716 -39.33 0.63 -9.17
CA TRP A 716 -38.43 1.52 -8.44
C TRP A 716 -38.33 2.87 -9.15
N ASP A 717 -38.47 3.94 -8.37
CA ASP A 717 -38.15 5.30 -8.80
C ASP A 717 -36.63 5.49 -8.80
N THR A 718 -36.07 5.77 -9.97
CA THR A 718 -34.62 5.79 -10.20
C THR A 718 -33.93 7.03 -9.66
N TYR A 719 -34.68 8.05 -9.22
CA TYR A 719 -34.12 9.29 -8.64
C TYR A 719 -34.21 9.29 -7.11
N THR A 720 -35.14 8.52 -6.54
CA THR A 720 -35.31 8.43 -5.07
C THR A 720 -34.84 7.09 -4.49
N GLY A 721 -34.74 6.05 -5.32
CA GLY A 721 -34.42 4.69 -4.89
C GLY A 721 -35.47 4.10 -3.96
N ILE A 722 -36.74 4.42 -4.19
CA ILE A 722 -37.88 3.93 -3.41
C ILE A 722 -38.76 3.06 -4.32
N ILE A 723 -39.26 1.96 -3.76
CA ILE A 723 -40.28 1.13 -4.40
C ILE A 723 -41.60 1.93 -4.45
N LYS A 724 -42.06 2.26 -5.66
CA LYS A 724 -43.34 2.93 -5.89
C LYS A 724 -44.51 1.97 -5.84
N GLU A 725 -44.29 0.75 -6.30
CA GLU A 725 -45.33 -0.27 -6.42
C GLU A 725 -44.73 -1.66 -6.33
N THR A 726 -45.46 -2.57 -5.67
CA THR A 726 -45.15 -4.00 -5.63
C THR A 726 -46.36 -4.79 -6.12
N ARG A 727 -46.14 -5.73 -7.04
CA ARG A 727 -47.18 -6.63 -7.56
C ARG A 727 -46.77 -8.08 -7.37
N LYS A 728 -47.76 -8.94 -7.13
CA LYS A 728 -47.59 -10.40 -7.16
C LYS A 728 -48.25 -10.94 -8.42
N ILE A 729 -47.56 -11.81 -9.14
CA ILE A 729 -48.06 -12.39 -10.38
C ILE A 729 -47.62 -13.84 -10.49
N LYS A 730 -48.48 -14.68 -11.07
CA LYS A 730 -48.15 -16.06 -11.39
C LYS A 730 -47.56 -16.12 -12.80
N ASN A 731 -46.41 -16.76 -12.94
CA ASN A 731 -45.73 -17.01 -14.21
C ASN A 731 -45.91 -18.47 -14.64
N GLU A 732 -46.27 -18.70 -15.90
CA GLU A 732 -46.36 -20.03 -16.51
C GLU A 732 -45.26 -20.27 -17.58
N GLY A 733 -44.21 -19.44 -17.60
CA GLY A 733 -43.03 -19.58 -18.47
C GLY A 733 -42.69 -18.28 -19.22
N THR A 734 -43.71 -17.49 -19.54
CA THR A 734 -43.59 -16.13 -20.08
C THR A 734 -44.42 -15.19 -19.23
N LEU A 735 -43.76 -14.19 -18.64
CA LEU A 735 -44.39 -13.25 -17.73
C LEU A 735 -44.75 -11.96 -18.48
N ASN A 736 -46.03 -11.61 -18.48
CA ASN A 736 -46.55 -10.37 -19.03
C ASN A 736 -47.08 -9.49 -17.90
N PHE A 737 -46.68 -8.21 -17.87
CA PHE A 737 -47.19 -7.27 -16.88
C PHE A 737 -47.25 -5.84 -17.41
N GLN A 738 -48.24 -5.09 -16.93
CA GLN A 738 -48.44 -3.69 -17.26
C GLN A 738 -47.30 -2.84 -16.68
N LEU A 739 -46.71 -1.95 -17.48
CA LEU A 739 -45.79 -0.93 -17.00
C LEU A 739 -46.57 0.23 -16.35
N PRO A 740 -46.03 0.90 -15.32
CA PRO A 740 -46.65 2.09 -14.73
C PRO A 740 -46.73 3.20 -15.76
N ASP A 741 -47.80 3.99 -15.76
CA ASP A 741 -47.88 5.18 -16.61
C ASP A 741 -47.04 6.31 -16.00
N THR A 742 -45.88 6.60 -16.59
CA THR A 742 -44.94 7.61 -16.08
C THR A 742 -44.21 8.35 -17.20
N ASN A 743 -43.78 9.58 -16.92
CA ASN A 743 -42.91 10.38 -17.78
C ASN A 743 -41.42 10.32 -17.39
N LYS A 744 -41.05 9.57 -16.36
CA LYS A 744 -39.65 9.36 -15.94
C LYS A 744 -39.22 7.95 -16.28
N ASP A 745 -37.91 7.73 -16.39
CA ASP A 745 -37.35 6.39 -16.38
C ASP A 745 -37.62 5.72 -15.02
N PHE A 746 -37.59 4.40 -15.00
CA PHE A 746 -37.79 3.60 -13.79
C PHE A 746 -37.09 2.26 -13.91
N ALA A 747 -36.86 1.62 -12.78
CA ALA A 747 -36.26 0.29 -12.73
C ALA A 747 -37.25 -0.74 -12.19
N ILE A 748 -37.05 -2.00 -12.55
CA ILE A 748 -37.87 -3.14 -12.15
C ILE A 748 -36.96 -4.18 -11.51
N LYS A 749 -37.39 -4.72 -10.37
CA LYS A 749 -36.91 -6.02 -9.90
C LYS A 749 -38.01 -7.03 -10.04
N LEU A 750 -37.66 -8.18 -10.59
CA LEU A 750 -38.54 -9.32 -10.69
C LEU A 750 -37.87 -10.50 -9.99
N TYR A 751 -38.56 -11.14 -9.04
CA TYR A 751 -38.01 -12.32 -8.38
C TYR A 751 -39.07 -13.32 -7.97
N LYS A 752 -38.69 -14.60 -8.06
CA LYS A 752 -39.52 -15.72 -7.62
C LYS A 752 -39.62 -15.72 -6.09
N THR A 753 -40.81 -15.97 -5.56
CA THR A 753 -41.07 -16.11 -4.11
C THR A 753 -41.20 -17.55 -3.65
#